data_AF-A0A6A5T5D7-F1
#
_entry.id   AF-A0A6A5T5D7-F1
#
_cell.length_a   1.000
_cell.length_b   1.000
_cell.length_c   1.000
_cell.angle_alpha   90.00
_cell.angle_beta   90.00
_cell.angle_gamma   90.00
#
_symmetry.space_group_name_H-M   'P 1'
#
loop_
_entity.id
_entity.type
_entity.pdbx_description
1 polymer ?
#
loop_
_entity_poly.entity_id
_entity_poly.type
_entity_poly.pdbx_seq_one_letter_code
_entity_poly.pdbx_strand_id
1 'polypeptide(L)'
;MPHSESPPMAPAIVVDKAGAAPAPSQEDVTAFVSSIVTAKTSHASVDAAYALTTLLQNSVGFRGLKGYGILDEIKKSAANKKDPVRREGAINALGAFFERLPRTQRLSEAIFLVQEEGLVPLVLDALADKTASIKESAKYALDSLFENLGPEAKVFGLLPVLTKYLGKKSGKWQGSVTAFELIGRMADKAKMGMESLEVEQEKDILRESMGKKLERLIPIVENGMHDLKSEVAKQALKTMNSLTTLLQNDDIAPRIPLLVKAIEDPSTQSLQKAIHALSQTTFVAIVTSPVLAMVTPLLERSLNTPTTTQEVTRQTVVVVENLTKLVHDPVEARTFLPKLRPGVKAVKDRASLPEVREIGQRALDVIEKAMADPDHNIDSGAIARTQPSDVAKVLEKQLAATGKLVDFPGDADVWTLTKNYISDMIAEDVDQRQLARIPQLVAPYLEPLVNAGDAEKVAEAVHQFYVSEDHRKFGKPIKEDDGEVEIVNAVFSLGYGGMLLLSHTNLRLLKGHRYGLCGRNGAGKSTLMRSIASGKLEGFPPQDEVKTCFVEHNQGEDADLSILEYIVRDPRFADESRERIAEVLEEVGFTAGPEGRQSEKVGSLSGGWKMKLALARAMLMRADVLLLDEPTNHLDVANVAWLGKYLKSHTEITSLIVSHDSGFLDEVCTDIYHYEQKKLVCYKGNLADFVRQKPEAKSYYTLSATQVQFKFPAPGILTGVKSNTRSILRMSNCTYTYPGSSKPSLTDASCNLSLSSRVAIIGANGAGKSTLIKMLTGETKPQEGTVEKHPNLRIGYIKQHALEHVEMHMEKTPNQYLQWRYANGDDREVLMKQTRVLTEEDRLQMETPIDIGDGKGPRKIEALIGRAKYKKTFQYEVKWLHMLPKYNTQISRETLLEKGFSKLIQEFDDHESSREGLGYRVLEPKVISKHFEDLGMDPEIANHNEISGLSGGQKVKVVLAGAMWNNPHLLVLDEPTNFLDRDSLGGLAVAIRDYKGGVIMISHNEEFVGALCPEQWHVVDGRVTHKGHLAVNMDRFEDSRPGSSNVSSNVSSAAPSTTGTPVMSDAEGTRDDMKFKSKKKKKVTKKDLKDREVRRRLRYIDWLNSPKGTPQPPNTDDEAE
;
A
#
# COMPACT_ATOMS: atom_id res chain seq x y z
N MET A 1 45.67 64.90 -43.88
CA MET A 1 44.47 65.08 -44.73
C MET A 1 44.53 64.03 -45.82
N PRO A 2 43.43 63.40 -46.24
CA PRO A 2 42.04 63.87 -46.15
C PRO A 2 41.39 63.67 -44.77
N HIS A 3 40.19 64.22 -44.61
CA HIS A 3 39.33 64.02 -43.44
C HIS A 3 38.65 62.65 -43.52
N SER A 4 38.62 61.92 -42.40
CA SER A 4 37.63 60.85 -42.20
C SER A 4 36.31 61.50 -41.81
N GLU A 5 35.26 61.24 -42.57
CA GLU A 5 33.90 61.71 -42.27
C GLU A 5 33.45 61.20 -40.89
N SER A 6 32.74 62.04 -40.15
CA SER A 6 32.07 61.64 -38.92
C SER A 6 31.02 60.56 -39.23
N PRO A 7 30.86 59.53 -38.37
CA PRO A 7 29.74 58.60 -38.53
C PRO A 7 28.40 59.37 -38.45
N PRO A 8 27.36 58.95 -39.18
CA PRO A 8 26.08 59.64 -39.17
C PRO A 8 25.51 59.68 -37.75
N MET A 9 24.97 60.83 -37.34
CA MET A 9 24.28 60.97 -36.06
C MET A 9 23.14 59.95 -35.99
N ALA A 10 23.03 59.25 -34.85
CA ALA A 10 21.89 58.40 -34.58
C ALA A 10 20.58 59.22 -34.65
N PRO A 11 19.48 58.66 -35.18
CA PRO A 11 18.21 59.37 -35.27
C PRO A 11 17.74 59.80 -33.88
N ALA A 12 17.25 61.04 -33.77
CA ALA A 12 16.76 61.57 -32.50
C ALA A 12 15.56 60.74 -31.99
N ILE A 13 15.71 60.15 -30.81
CA ILE A 13 14.67 59.37 -30.14
C ILE A 13 13.64 60.33 -29.54
N VAL A 14 12.70 60.84 -30.34
CA VAL A 14 11.63 61.72 -29.85
C VAL A 14 10.48 60.87 -29.31
N VAL A 15 10.23 60.94 -28.00
CA VAL A 15 9.14 60.20 -27.34
C VAL A 15 7.97 61.14 -27.07
N ASP A 16 7.01 61.19 -27.99
CA ASP A 16 5.73 61.88 -27.79
C ASP A 16 4.79 61.03 -26.91
N LYS A 17 5.13 60.89 -25.63
CA LYS A 17 4.16 60.57 -24.57
C LYS A 17 3.81 61.87 -23.85
N ALA A 18 2.53 62.24 -23.84
CA ALA A 18 2.06 63.42 -23.11
C ALA A 18 2.41 63.28 -21.60
N GLY A 19 3.41 64.05 -21.15
CA GLY A 19 3.93 64.01 -19.78
C GLY A 19 5.28 63.29 -19.58
N ALA A 20 5.92 62.75 -20.63
CA ALA A 20 7.27 62.19 -20.53
C ALA A 20 8.36 63.29 -20.44
N ALA A 21 9.49 62.99 -19.79
CA ALA A 21 10.64 63.88 -19.80
C ALA A 21 11.32 63.85 -21.19
N PRO A 22 11.91 64.98 -21.66
CA PRO A 22 12.59 65.02 -22.95
C PRO A 22 13.71 63.98 -23.00
N ALA A 23 13.89 63.35 -24.17
CA ALA A 23 14.89 62.30 -24.35
C ALA A 23 16.32 62.86 -24.13
N PRO A 24 17.17 62.17 -23.37
CA PRO A 24 18.51 62.66 -23.03
C PRO A 24 19.41 62.72 -24.27
N SER A 25 20.42 63.59 -24.26
CA SER A 25 21.39 63.63 -25.34
C SER A 25 22.36 62.42 -25.25
N GLN A 26 22.98 62.06 -26.38
CA GLN A 26 24.05 61.06 -26.40
C GLN A 26 25.22 61.46 -25.48
N GLU A 27 25.50 62.77 -25.35
CA GLU A 27 26.57 63.28 -24.49
C GLU A 27 26.24 63.06 -23.00
N ASP A 28 25.01 63.35 -22.57
CA ASP A 28 24.55 63.11 -21.20
C ASP A 28 24.67 61.61 -20.83
N VAL A 29 24.14 60.73 -21.68
CA VAL A 29 24.20 59.28 -21.48
C VAL A 29 25.64 58.78 -21.43
N THR A 30 26.51 59.30 -22.32
CA THR A 30 27.94 58.93 -22.34
C THR A 30 28.67 59.45 -21.09
N ALA A 31 28.30 60.63 -20.57
CA ALA A 31 28.85 61.16 -19.33
C ALA A 31 28.46 60.29 -18.12
N PHE A 32 27.21 59.83 -18.03
CA PHE A 32 26.79 58.87 -17.00
C PHE A 32 27.54 57.53 -17.12
N VAL A 33 27.61 56.92 -18.32
CA VAL A 33 28.36 55.67 -18.53
C VAL A 33 29.84 55.83 -18.16
N SER A 34 30.47 56.95 -18.53
CA SER A 34 31.85 57.28 -18.15
C SER A 34 32.02 57.41 -16.63
N SER A 35 31.08 58.09 -15.95
CA SER A 35 31.07 58.22 -14.49
C SER A 35 30.99 56.86 -13.80
N ILE A 36 30.09 55.98 -14.26
CA ILE A 36 29.91 54.61 -13.71
C ILE A 36 31.20 53.80 -13.79
N VAL A 37 31.88 53.80 -14.95
CA VAL A 37 33.09 52.99 -15.18
C VAL A 37 34.41 53.63 -14.71
N THR A 38 34.38 54.89 -14.23
CA THR A 38 35.56 55.60 -13.68
C THR A 38 35.42 55.98 -12.20
N ALA A 39 34.28 55.66 -11.58
CA ALA A 39 34.03 55.90 -10.16
C ALA A 39 35.09 55.24 -9.26
N LYS A 40 35.55 55.98 -8.24
CA LYS A 40 36.61 55.52 -7.31
C LYS A 40 36.12 54.55 -6.23
N THR A 41 34.81 54.39 -6.07
CA THR A 41 34.17 53.52 -5.08
C THR A 41 32.97 52.83 -5.70
N SER A 42 32.70 51.58 -5.28
CA SER A 42 31.56 50.80 -5.76
C SER A 42 30.22 51.53 -5.53
N HIS A 43 30.04 52.17 -4.36
CA HIS A 43 28.84 52.95 -4.05
C HIS A 43 28.59 54.08 -5.04
N ALA A 44 29.60 54.89 -5.37
CA ALA A 44 29.46 55.98 -6.34
C ALA A 44 29.19 55.47 -7.77
N SER A 45 29.70 54.27 -8.11
CA SER A 45 29.39 53.60 -9.38
C SER A 45 27.93 53.16 -9.45
N VAL A 46 27.41 52.57 -8.36
CA VAL A 46 26.00 52.16 -8.23
C VAL A 46 25.06 53.37 -8.22
N ASP A 47 25.39 54.45 -7.50
CA ASP A 47 24.60 55.69 -7.50
C ASP A 47 24.50 56.31 -8.92
N ALA A 48 25.62 56.35 -9.66
CA ALA A 48 25.63 56.82 -11.03
C ALA A 48 24.82 55.91 -11.97
N ALA A 49 24.85 54.60 -11.74
CA ALA A 49 24.05 53.63 -12.50
C ALA A 49 22.55 53.76 -12.18
N TYR A 50 22.18 54.02 -10.94
CA TYR A 50 20.81 54.34 -10.54
C TYR A 50 20.32 55.65 -11.16
N ALA A 51 21.15 56.69 -11.19
CA ALA A 51 20.81 57.96 -11.85
C ALA A 51 20.54 57.76 -13.36
N LEU A 52 21.42 57.02 -14.04
CA LEU A 52 21.21 56.63 -15.45
C LEU A 52 19.94 55.81 -15.65
N THR A 53 19.65 54.87 -14.76
CA THR A 53 18.46 54.01 -14.88
C THR A 53 17.17 54.81 -14.69
N THR A 54 17.11 55.72 -13.70
CA THR A 54 15.98 56.63 -13.51
C THR A 54 15.79 57.57 -14.70
N LEU A 55 16.89 58.10 -15.27
CA LEU A 55 16.85 58.94 -16.47
C LEU A 55 16.23 58.19 -17.66
N LEU A 56 16.64 56.94 -17.89
CA LEU A 56 16.06 56.09 -18.93
C LEU A 56 14.58 55.80 -18.67
N GLN A 57 14.21 55.37 -17.45
CA GLN A 57 12.82 55.07 -17.07
C GLN A 57 11.85 56.23 -17.33
N ASN A 58 12.27 57.47 -17.03
CA ASN A 58 11.43 58.67 -17.17
C ASN A 58 11.36 59.24 -18.60
N SER A 59 12.14 58.70 -19.55
CA SER A 59 12.23 59.20 -20.93
C SER A 59 11.97 58.09 -21.97
N VAL A 60 13.02 57.37 -22.38
CA VAL A 60 13.00 56.41 -23.50
C VAL A 60 12.77 54.95 -23.08
N GLY A 61 12.82 54.66 -21.78
CA GLY A 61 12.73 53.32 -21.22
C GLY A 61 13.84 52.39 -21.72
N PHE A 62 13.49 51.12 -21.91
CA PHE A 62 14.36 50.08 -22.44
C PHE A 62 15.04 50.44 -23.78
N ARG A 63 14.39 51.25 -24.63
CA ARG A 63 14.89 51.60 -25.98
C ARG A 63 16.28 52.25 -25.92
N GLY A 64 16.55 53.03 -24.87
CA GLY A 64 17.84 53.69 -24.68
C GLY A 64 19.03 52.74 -24.47
N LEU A 65 18.80 51.54 -23.92
CA LEU A 65 19.87 50.56 -23.67
C LEU A 65 20.63 50.16 -24.94
N LYS A 66 19.91 50.02 -26.04
CA LYS A 66 20.44 49.71 -27.38
C LYS A 66 20.61 50.98 -28.21
N GLY A 67 19.66 51.91 -28.15
CA GLY A 67 19.66 53.16 -28.93
C GLY A 67 20.88 54.06 -28.69
N TYR A 68 21.37 54.15 -27.44
CA TYR A 68 22.57 54.91 -27.10
C TYR A 68 23.85 54.03 -27.00
N GLY A 69 23.78 52.74 -27.34
CA GLY A 69 24.92 51.80 -27.29
C GLY A 69 25.39 51.39 -25.89
N ILE A 70 24.57 51.59 -24.85
CA ILE A 70 24.94 51.41 -23.44
C ILE A 70 25.39 49.97 -23.16
N LEU A 71 24.64 48.98 -23.63
CA LEU A 71 24.97 47.57 -23.35
C LEU A 71 26.29 47.13 -23.99
N ASP A 72 26.64 47.66 -25.17
CA ASP A 72 27.86 47.29 -25.87
C ASP A 72 29.12 47.88 -25.22
N GLU A 73 29.07 49.14 -24.76
CA GLU A 73 30.19 49.73 -24.01
C GLU A 73 30.34 49.09 -22.62
N ILE A 74 29.26 48.64 -21.99
CA ILE A 74 29.30 47.85 -20.75
C ILE A 74 29.94 46.47 -20.98
N LYS A 75 29.51 45.71 -21.99
CA LYS A 75 30.13 44.41 -22.35
C LYS A 75 31.64 44.57 -22.59
N LYS A 76 32.02 45.60 -23.36
CA LYS A 76 33.41 45.94 -23.68
C LYS A 76 34.22 46.36 -22.44
N SER A 77 33.61 47.10 -21.52
CA SER A 77 34.23 47.52 -20.25
C SER A 77 34.41 46.33 -19.29
N ALA A 78 33.42 45.45 -19.16
CA ALA A 78 33.50 44.22 -18.38
C ALA A 78 34.55 43.23 -18.94
N ALA A 79 34.75 43.18 -20.26
CA ALA A 79 35.80 42.38 -20.89
C ALA A 79 37.23 42.96 -20.73
N ASN A 80 37.38 44.18 -20.21
CA ASN A 80 38.68 44.86 -20.14
C ASN A 80 39.60 44.31 -19.05
N LYS A 81 40.46 43.36 -19.43
CA LYS A 81 41.44 42.71 -18.54
C LYS A 81 42.46 43.65 -17.89
N LYS A 82 42.68 44.87 -18.42
CA LYS A 82 43.72 45.80 -17.94
C LYS A 82 43.26 46.70 -16.79
N ASP A 83 41.97 46.93 -16.66
CA ASP A 83 41.41 47.95 -15.77
C ASP A 83 40.35 47.33 -14.83
N PRO A 84 40.68 47.07 -13.55
CA PRO A 84 39.73 46.49 -12.59
C PRO A 84 38.56 47.42 -12.28
N VAL A 85 38.77 48.74 -12.24
CA VAL A 85 37.74 49.72 -11.87
C VAL A 85 36.67 49.78 -12.96
N ARG A 86 37.08 49.76 -14.23
CA ARG A 86 36.14 49.66 -15.36
C ARG A 86 35.33 48.36 -15.36
N ARG A 87 35.94 47.23 -14.96
CA ARG A 87 35.20 45.96 -14.85
C ARG A 87 34.19 46.00 -13.70
N GLU A 88 34.61 46.49 -12.53
CA GLU A 88 33.72 46.67 -11.36
C GLU A 88 32.52 47.56 -11.71
N GLY A 89 32.77 48.73 -12.29
CA GLY A 89 31.71 49.65 -12.69
C GLY A 89 30.77 49.09 -13.76
N ALA A 90 31.29 48.34 -14.73
CA ALA A 90 30.45 47.67 -15.73
C ALA A 90 29.52 46.60 -15.12
N ILE A 91 29.98 45.85 -14.11
CA ILE A 91 29.16 44.85 -13.42
C ILE A 91 28.15 45.53 -12.47
N ASN A 92 28.54 46.60 -11.77
CA ASN A 92 27.62 47.42 -10.98
C ASN A 92 26.50 48.03 -11.83
N ALA A 93 26.82 48.48 -13.06
CA ALA A 93 25.83 48.95 -14.02
C ALA A 93 24.77 47.88 -14.34
N LEU A 94 25.21 46.65 -14.61
CA LEU A 94 24.31 45.52 -14.87
C LEU A 94 23.43 45.21 -13.65
N GLY A 95 23.99 45.23 -12.42
CA GLY A 95 23.19 45.02 -11.21
C GLY A 95 22.10 46.07 -11.02
N ALA A 96 22.41 47.36 -11.22
CA ALA A 96 21.44 48.44 -11.15
C ALA A 96 20.33 48.32 -12.23
N PHE A 97 20.69 47.88 -13.43
CA PHE A 97 19.73 47.64 -14.52
C PHE A 97 18.80 46.46 -14.19
N PHE A 98 19.36 45.36 -13.70
CA PHE A 98 18.61 44.17 -13.29
C PHE A 98 17.69 44.43 -12.08
N GLU A 99 18.05 45.36 -11.20
CA GLU A 99 17.21 45.71 -10.04
C GLU A 99 15.98 46.56 -10.41
N ARG A 100 16.17 47.60 -11.23
CA ARG A 100 15.15 48.64 -11.44
C ARG A 100 14.30 48.45 -12.70
N LEU A 101 14.87 47.98 -13.80
CA LEU A 101 14.15 47.93 -15.08
C LEU A 101 13.04 46.87 -15.10
N PRO A 102 13.25 45.60 -14.66
CA PRO A 102 12.20 44.58 -14.65
C PRO A 102 10.96 44.98 -13.85
N ARG A 103 11.14 45.68 -12.71
CA ARG A 103 10.04 46.20 -11.86
C ARG A 103 9.13 47.21 -12.56
N THR A 104 9.66 47.94 -13.54
CA THR A 104 8.95 49.08 -14.18
C THR A 104 8.56 48.82 -15.62
N GLN A 105 9.29 47.94 -16.32
CA GLN A 105 9.10 47.63 -17.72
C GLN A 105 9.43 46.15 -17.93
N ARG A 106 8.41 45.28 -17.82
CA ARG A 106 8.59 43.81 -17.83
C ARG A 106 9.19 43.29 -19.15
N LEU A 107 9.02 44.04 -20.25
CA LEU A 107 9.72 43.82 -21.52
C LEU A 107 11.26 43.82 -21.42
N SER A 108 11.85 44.49 -20.41
CA SER A 108 13.31 44.45 -20.20
C SER A 108 13.85 43.06 -19.85
N GLU A 109 13.02 42.16 -19.30
CA GLU A 109 13.39 40.76 -19.06
C GLU A 109 13.75 40.04 -20.37
N ALA A 110 12.94 40.23 -21.43
CA ALA A 110 13.20 39.63 -22.74
C ALA A 110 14.48 40.18 -23.38
N ILE A 111 14.85 41.43 -23.09
CA ILE A 111 16.10 42.03 -23.58
C ILE A 111 17.30 41.38 -22.88
N PHE A 112 17.29 41.31 -21.54
CA PHE A 112 18.41 40.79 -20.76
C PHE A 112 18.62 39.28 -20.89
N LEU A 113 17.54 38.51 -21.15
CA LEU A 113 17.58 37.05 -21.16
C LEU A 113 17.55 36.44 -22.57
N VAL A 114 16.87 37.07 -23.53
CA VAL A 114 16.65 36.51 -24.88
C VAL A 114 17.38 37.31 -25.97
N GLN A 115 17.28 38.64 -25.99
CA GLN A 115 17.98 39.45 -27.00
C GLN A 115 19.49 39.48 -26.76
N GLU A 116 19.92 39.51 -25.50
CA GLU A 116 21.31 39.68 -25.09
C GLU A 116 21.80 38.52 -24.22
N GLU A 117 21.65 37.29 -24.73
CA GLU A 117 22.03 36.01 -24.07
C GLU A 117 23.44 36.00 -23.44
N GLY A 118 24.35 36.88 -23.89
CA GLY A 118 25.71 37.01 -23.37
C GLY A 118 25.83 37.71 -22.01
N LEU A 119 24.83 38.46 -21.54
CA LEU A 119 24.93 39.27 -20.32
C LEU A 119 25.03 38.44 -19.05
N VAL A 120 24.13 37.48 -18.83
CA VAL A 120 24.18 36.63 -17.61
C VAL A 120 25.45 35.76 -17.58
N PRO A 121 25.88 35.10 -18.68
CA PRO A 121 27.18 34.43 -18.76
C PRO A 121 28.39 35.33 -18.44
N LEU A 122 28.37 36.60 -18.86
CA LEU A 122 29.43 37.57 -18.59
C LEU A 122 29.55 37.87 -17.09
N VAL A 123 28.42 38.01 -16.38
CA VAL A 123 28.41 38.21 -14.92
C VAL A 123 28.81 36.92 -14.18
N LEU A 124 28.35 35.75 -14.61
CA LEU A 124 28.81 34.46 -14.08
C LEU A 124 30.33 34.26 -14.25
N ASP A 125 30.89 34.67 -15.38
CA ASP A 125 32.33 34.63 -15.61
C ASP A 125 33.12 35.65 -14.77
N ALA A 126 32.48 36.75 -14.32
CA ALA A 126 33.10 37.74 -13.43
C ALA A 126 33.27 37.24 -11.99
N LEU A 127 32.48 36.25 -11.54
CA LEU A 127 32.67 35.56 -10.23
C LEU A 127 34.03 34.85 -10.10
N ALA A 128 34.73 34.62 -11.22
CA ALA A 128 36.07 34.06 -11.26
C ALA A 128 37.18 35.12 -11.45
N ASP A 129 36.87 36.42 -11.34
CA ASP A 129 37.91 37.46 -11.32
C ASP A 129 38.78 37.32 -10.05
N LYS A 130 40.01 37.83 -10.11
CA LYS A 130 40.93 37.84 -8.97
C LYS A 130 40.48 38.88 -7.94
N THR A 131 40.02 40.04 -8.38
CA THR A 131 39.61 41.17 -7.51
C THR A 131 38.36 40.84 -6.71
N ALA A 132 38.37 41.10 -5.39
CA ALA A 132 37.24 40.82 -4.49
C ALA A 132 35.99 41.64 -4.82
N SER A 133 36.12 42.95 -4.99
CA SER A 133 35.00 43.86 -5.30
C SER A 133 34.22 43.46 -6.55
N ILE A 134 34.90 43.05 -7.63
CA ILE A 134 34.25 42.55 -8.86
C ILE A 134 33.39 41.30 -8.58
N LYS A 135 33.82 40.41 -7.69
CA LYS A 135 33.04 39.21 -7.31
C LYS A 135 31.82 39.56 -6.45
N GLU A 136 31.95 40.53 -5.56
CA GLU A 136 30.83 41.07 -4.78
C GLU A 136 29.81 41.78 -5.68
N SER A 137 30.27 42.64 -6.60
CA SER A 137 29.45 43.27 -7.65
C SER A 137 28.74 42.24 -8.53
N ALA A 138 29.43 41.18 -8.94
CA ALA A 138 28.85 40.12 -9.77
C ALA A 138 27.79 39.31 -9.02
N LYS A 139 28.01 39.06 -7.72
CA LYS A 139 27.00 38.43 -6.87
C LYS A 139 25.77 39.34 -6.69
N TYR A 140 25.96 40.62 -6.35
CA TYR A 140 24.90 41.62 -6.28
C TYR A 140 24.08 41.65 -7.57
N ALA A 141 24.73 41.70 -8.75
CA ALA A 141 24.00 41.72 -10.02
C ALA A 141 23.16 40.45 -10.26
N LEU A 142 23.66 39.26 -9.92
CA LEU A 142 22.90 38.00 -10.06
C LEU A 142 21.76 37.88 -9.04
N ASP A 143 21.98 38.33 -7.81
CA ASP A 143 20.97 38.37 -6.76
C ASP A 143 19.84 39.35 -7.13
N SER A 144 20.18 40.58 -7.55
CA SER A 144 19.21 41.56 -8.04
C SER A 144 18.46 41.08 -9.28
N LEU A 145 19.09 40.38 -10.22
CA LEU A 145 18.37 39.76 -11.33
C LEU A 145 17.38 38.69 -10.83
N PHE A 146 17.83 37.79 -9.97
CA PHE A 146 17.00 36.69 -9.47
C PHE A 146 15.78 37.14 -8.65
N GLU A 147 15.93 38.23 -7.89
CA GLU A 147 14.87 38.75 -7.04
C GLU A 147 13.80 39.53 -7.80
N ASN A 148 14.16 40.17 -8.91
CA ASN A 148 13.27 41.09 -9.64
C ASN A 148 12.63 40.51 -10.92
N LEU A 149 13.01 39.29 -11.32
CA LEU A 149 12.32 38.56 -12.40
C LEU A 149 10.97 38.00 -11.95
N GLY A 150 9.97 37.95 -12.85
CA GLY A 150 8.73 37.20 -12.63
C GLY A 150 8.93 35.68 -12.42
N PRO A 151 7.96 34.94 -11.83
CA PRO A 151 8.04 33.47 -11.69
C PRO A 151 8.28 32.76 -13.03
N GLU A 152 7.53 33.13 -14.08
CA GLU A 152 7.64 32.57 -15.42
C GLU A 152 8.99 32.93 -16.05
N ALA A 153 9.45 34.16 -15.87
CA ALA A 153 10.72 34.64 -16.43
C ALA A 153 11.95 33.92 -15.84
N LYS A 154 11.86 33.41 -14.60
CA LYS A 154 12.88 32.53 -14.03
C LYS A 154 12.99 31.21 -14.79
N VAL A 155 11.87 30.60 -15.19
CA VAL A 155 11.81 29.28 -15.83
C VAL A 155 11.96 29.32 -17.36
N PHE A 156 11.37 30.31 -18.02
CA PHE A 156 11.39 30.44 -19.49
C PHE A 156 12.55 31.32 -19.99
N GLY A 157 13.06 32.23 -19.16
CA GLY A 157 14.17 33.12 -19.51
C GLY A 157 15.51 32.72 -18.88
N LEU A 158 15.60 32.78 -17.55
CA LEU A 158 16.88 32.59 -16.85
C LEU A 158 17.37 31.14 -16.89
N LEU A 159 16.49 30.15 -16.68
CA LEU A 159 16.85 28.73 -16.66
C LEU A 159 17.47 28.21 -17.99
N PRO A 160 16.96 28.53 -19.19
CA PRO A 160 17.65 28.24 -20.45
C PRO A 160 19.07 28.82 -20.55
N VAL A 161 19.28 30.04 -20.06
CA VAL A 161 20.61 30.68 -20.07
C VAL A 161 21.57 29.97 -19.09
N LEU A 162 21.10 29.60 -17.90
CA LEU A 162 21.90 28.85 -16.91
C LEU A 162 22.26 27.44 -17.41
N THR A 163 21.29 26.71 -17.98
CA THR A 163 21.54 25.37 -18.55
C THR A 163 22.50 25.41 -19.75
N LYS A 164 22.37 26.41 -20.64
CA LYS A 164 23.30 26.67 -21.74
C LYS A 164 24.71 27.07 -21.24
N TYR A 165 24.82 27.74 -20.10
CA TYR A 165 26.11 28.02 -19.45
C TYR A 165 26.75 26.73 -18.89
N LEU A 166 25.98 25.93 -18.14
CA LEU A 166 26.44 24.67 -17.52
C LEU A 166 26.85 23.61 -18.57
N GLY A 167 26.23 23.60 -19.75
CA GLY A 167 26.60 22.72 -20.86
C GLY A 167 27.95 23.04 -21.55
N LYS A 168 28.64 24.13 -21.17
CA LYS A 168 29.92 24.51 -21.79
C LYS A 168 31.09 23.68 -21.26
N LYS A 169 31.80 22.97 -22.15
CA LYS A 169 33.05 22.23 -21.83
C LYS A 169 34.22 23.09 -21.28
N SER A 170 34.09 24.42 -21.25
CA SER A 170 35.10 25.37 -20.78
C SER A 170 34.50 26.43 -19.85
N GLY A 171 33.55 26.02 -18.98
CA GLY A 171 33.01 26.88 -17.92
C GLY A 171 34.01 27.09 -16.78
N LYS A 172 33.87 28.21 -16.05
CA LYS A 172 34.64 28.46 -14.83
C LYS A 172 33.87 27.92 -13.63
N TRP A 173 34.52 27.13 -12.78
CA TRP A 173 33.85 26.40 -11.70
C TRP A 173 33.08 27.32 -10.72
N GLN A 174 33.55 28.54 -10.47
CA GLN A 174 32.83 29.52 -9.64
C GLN A 174 31.47 29.92 -10.25
N GLY A 175 31.45 30.17 -11.56
CA GLY A 175 30.22 30.45 -12.30
C GLY A 175 29.29 29.24 -12.34
N SER A 176 29.84 28.02 -12.46
CA SER A 176 29.04 26.78 -12.39
C SER A 176 28.40 26.58 -11.01
N VAL A 177 29.13 26.84 -9.91
CA VAL A 177 28.59 26.79 -8.54
C VAL A 177 27.39 27.75 -8.41
N THR A 178 27.53 29.01 -8.80
CA THR A 178 26.42 29.98 -8.68
C THR A 178 25.29 29.69 -9.67
N ALA A 179 25.56 29.14 -10.86
CA ALA A 179 24.50 28.70 -11.77
C ALA A 179 23.66 27.55 -11.17
N PHE A 180 24.30 26.57 -10.52
CA PHE A 180 23.59 25.55 -9.75
C PHE A 180 22.85 26.14 -8.54
N GLU A 181 23.47 27.07 -7.80
CA GLU A 181 22.84 27.79 -6.68
C GLU A 181 21.55 28.52 -7.09
N LEU A 182 21.56 29.22 -8.24
CA LEU A 182 20.38 29.90 -8.77
C LEU A 182 19.28 28.91 -9.16
N ILE A 183 19.61 27.79 -9.81
CA ILE A 183 18.65 26.70 -10.09
C ILE A 183 18.07 26.13 -8.79
N GLY A 184 18.90 25.92 -7.77
CA GLY A 184 18.47 25.47 -6.45
C GLY A 184 17.52 26.47 -5.78
N ARG A 185 17.82 27.78 -5.85
CA ARG A 185 16.96 28.86 -5.35
C ARG A 185 15.63 28.99 -6.08
N MET A 186 15.56 28.67 -7.38
CA MET A 186 14.28 28.56 -8.11
C MET A 186 13.41 27.47 -7.48
N ALA A 187 13.98 26.28 -7.28
CA ALA A 187 13.25 25.16 -6.69
C ALA A 187 12.89 25.39 -5.21
N ASP A 188 13.79 25.99 -4.43
CA ASP A 188 13.51 26.35 -3.04
C ASP A 188 12.40 27.40 -2.92
N LYS A 189 12.31 28.37 -3.84
CA LYS A 189 11.20 29.34 -3.87
C LYS A 189 9.85 28.69 -4.19
N ALA A 190 9.82 27.57 -4.94
CA ALA A 190 8.58 26.88 -5.32
C ALA A 190 7.99 25.97 -4.22
N LYS A 191 8.61 25.90 -3.04
CA LYS A 191 8.13 25.08 -1.90
C LYS A 191 6.83 25.63 -1.32
N MET A 192 5.86 24.75 -1.06
CA MET A 192 4.57 25.12 -0.46
C MET A 192 4.78 25.74 0.93
N GLY A 193 4.04 26.81 1.23
CA GLY A 193 4.06 27.50 2.51
C GLY A 193 2.65 27.76 3.06
N MET A 194 2.59 28.57 4.12
CA MET A 194 1.36 29.17 4.66
C MET A 194 1.46 30.69 4.55
N GLU A 195 1.89 31.19 3.38
CA GLU A 195 1.96 32.63 3.11
C GLU A 195 0.62 33.14 2.51
N SER A 196 0.57 34.36 1.99
CA SER A 196 -0.66 34.89 1.39
C SER A 196 -1.05 34.12 0.12
N LEU A 197 -2.35 34.10 -0.19
CA LEU A 197 -2.93 33.40 -1.34
C LEU A 197 -2.21 33.73 -2.66
N GLU A 198 -1.89 35.01 -2.87
CA GLU A 198 -1.17 35.51 -4.06
C GLU A 198 0.25 34.93 -4.17
N VAL A 199 0.94 34.77 -3.03
CA VAL A 199 2.31 34.26 -3.00
C VAL A 199 2.33 32.74 -3.21
N GLU A 200 1.39 31.99 -2.62
CA GLU A 200 1.29 30.54 -2.92
C GLU A 200 0.92 30.30 -4.40
N GLN A 201 0.08 31.14 -5.02
CA GLN A 201 -0.16 31.08 -6.47
C GLN A 201 1.13 31.28 -7.29
N GLU A 202 1.98 32.26 -6.97
CA GLU A 202 3.29 32.42 -7.64
C GLU A 202 4.21 31.21 -7.46
N LYS A 203 4.17 30.56 -6.29
CA LYS A 203 4.96 29.36 -5.98
C LYS A 203 4.47 28.15 -6.77
N ASP A 204 3.16 27.98 -6.92
CA ASP A 204 2.55 26.90 -7.69
C ASP A 204 2.92 26.99 -9.18
N ILE A 205 2.82 28.18 -9.76
CA ILE A 205 3.27 28.48 -11.14
C ILE A 205 4.73 28.06 -11.34
N LEU A 206 5.60 28.45 -10.40
CA LEU A 206 7.03 28.13 -10.43
C LEU A 206 7.26 26.61 -10.32
N ARG A 207 6.48 25.92 -9.47
CA ARG A 207 6.58 24.48 -9.24
C ARG A 207 6.19 23.66 -10.46
N GLU A 208 5.03 23.93 -11.06
CA GLU A 208 4.54 23.22 -12.24
C GLU A 208 5.45 23.45 -13.45
N SER A 209 5.77 24.72 -13.73
CA SER A 209 6.59 25.12 -14.88
C SER A 209 8.00 24.53 -14.78
N MET A 210 8.62 24.58 -13.59
CA MET A 210 9.95 24.01 -13.38
C MET A 210 9.91 22.47 -13.35
N GLY A 211 8.84 21.88 -12.79
CA GLY A 211 8.60 20.45 -12.75
C GLY A 211 8.66 19.81 -14.14
N LYS A 212 7.93 20.33 -15.13
CA LYS A 212 7.96 19.80 -16.50
C LYS A 212 9.34 19.94 -17.19
N LYS A 213 10.21 20.85 -16.73
CA LYS A 213 11.60 20.97 -17.24
C LYS A 213 12.57 19.99 -16.58
N LEU A 214 12.18 19.28 -15.49
CA LEU A 214 13.06 18.38 -14.75
C LEU A 214 13.70 17.29 -15.63
N GLU A 215 13.02 16.78 -16.66
CA GLU A 215 13.62 15.83 -17.63
C GLU A 215 14.97 16.33 -18.17
N ARG A 216 15.07 17.62 -18.50
CA ARG A 216 16.28 18.22 -19.06
C ARG A 216 17.24 18.70 -17.98
N LEU A 217 16.75 19.01 -16.78
CA LEU A 217 17.57 19.48 -15.67
C LEU A 217 18.29 18.36 -14.93
N ILE A 218 17.62 17.23 -14.67
CA ILE A 218 18.17 16.12 -13.88
C ILE A 218 19.50 15.62 -14.46
N PRO A 219 19.64 15.33 -15.78
CA PRO A 219 20.93 14.94 -16.35
C PRO A 219 22.00 16.04 -16.27
N ILE A 220 21.64 17.31 -16.31
CA ILE A 220 22.59 18.42 -16.19
C ILE A 220 23.13 18.50 -14.76
N VAL A 221 22.26 18.30 -13.75
CA VAL A 221 22.66 18.30 -12.34
C VAL A 221 23.38 17.00 -11.95
N GLU A 222 23.00 15.84 -12.48
CA GLU A 222 23.74 14.56 -12.34
C GLU A 222 25.17 14.69 -12.87
N ASN A 223 25.36 15.28 -14.06
CA ASN A 223 26.70 15.59 -14.57
C ASN A 223 27.49 16.53 -13.63
N GLY A 224 26.83 17.50 -13.00
CA GLY A 224 27.44 18.37 -11.99
C GLY A 224 27.81 17.65 -10.69
N MET A 225 27.01 16.66 -10.25
CA MET A 225 27.28 15.83 -9.08
C MET A 225 28.53 14.96 -9.26
N HIS A 226 28.86 14.60 -10.51
CA HIS A 226 30.06 13.85 -10.88
C HIS A 226 31.23 14.73 -11.34
N ASP A 227 31.18 16.06 -11.12
CA ASP A 227 32.29 16.96 -11.43
C ASP A 227 33.51 16.67 -10.53
N LEU A 228 34.72 16.72 -11.11
CA LEU A 228 35.99 16.50 -10.40
C LEU A 228 36.25 17.57 -9.32
N LYS A 229 35.60 18.73 -9.41
CA LYS A 229 35.72 19.83 -8.45
C LYS A 229 34.70 19.68 -7.33
N SER A 230 35.18 19.34 -6.13
CA SER A 230 34.34 19.02 -4.96
C SER A 230 33.28 20.08 -4.61
N GLU A 231 33.56 21.35 -4.88
CA GLU A 231 32.67 22.48 -4.63
C GLU A 231 31.51 22.53 -5.63
N VAL A 232 31.75 22.15 -6.89
CA VAL A 232 30.70 21.99 -7.91
C VAL A 232 29.82 20.80 -7.56
N ALA A 233 30.42 19.64 -7.27
CA ALA A 233 29.70 18.42 -6.89
C ALA A 233 28.79 18.62 -5.66
N LYS A 234 29.30 19.25 -4.60
CA LYS A 234 28.50 19.57 -3.39
C LYS A 234 27.34 20.52 -3.69
N GLN A 235 27.55 21.55 -4.52
CA GLN A 235 26.48 22.48 -4.87
C GLN A 235 25.45 21.84 -5.82
N ALA A 236 25.88 20.99 -6.76
CA ALA A 236 25.00 20.21 -7.62
C ALA A 236 24.15 19.23 -6.79
N LEU A 237 24.72 18.53 -5.79
CA LEU A 237 23.98 17.68 -4.87
C LEU A 237 22.95 18.49 -4.05
N LYS A 238 23.31 19.67 -3.54
CA LYS A 238 22.35 20.57 -2.86
C LYS A 238 21.20 20.96 -3.81
N THR A 239 21.54 21.29 -5.05
CA THR A 239 20.58 21.67 -6.10
C THR A 239 19.66 20.50 -6.46
N MET A 240 20.18 19.28 -6.58
CA MET A 240 19.38 18.07 -6.79
C MET A 240 18.37 17.87 -5.67
N ASN A 241 18.79 18.01 -4.40
CA ASN A 241 17.87 17.91 -3.26
C ASN A 241 16.77 18.99 -3.31
N SER A 242 17.08 20.24 -3.68
CA SER A 242 16.05 21.27 -3.91
C SER A 242 15.12 20.91 -5.07
N LEU A 243 15.64 20.46 -6.22
CA LEU A 243 14.83 20.01 -7.36
C LEU A 243 13.89 18.85 -7.01
N THR A 244 14.31 17.92 -6.16
CA THR A 244 13.44 16.81 -5.75
C THR A 244 12.26 17.25 -4.88
N THR A 245 12.29 18.44 -4.28
CA THR A 245 11.12 18.98 -3.56
C THR A 245 9.99 19.48 -4.49
N LEU A 246 10.25 19.53 -5.81
CA LEU A 246 9.24 19.80 -6.83
C LEU A 246 8.44 18.54 -7.23
N LEU A 247 8.86 17.35 -6.76
CA LEU A 247 8.22 16.08 -7.07
C LEU A 247 6.97 15.91 -6.19
N GLN A 248 5.83 16.40 -6.66
CA GLN A 248 4.51 16.14 -6.07
C GLN A 248 4.09 14.68 -6.33
N ASN A 249 4.61 13.75 -5.52
CA ASN A 249 4.18 12.36 -5.51
C ASN A 249 4.49 11.72 -4.14
N ASP A 250 3.44 11.54 -3.33
CA ASP A 250 3.56 11.04 -1.94
C ASP A 250 4.05 9.59 -1.84
N ASP A 251 3.88 8.79 -2.91
CA ASP A 251 4.36 7.42 -2.96
C ASP A 251 5.89 7.35 -3.00
N ILE A 252 6.51 8.32 -3.69
CA ILE A 252 7.94 8.40 -3.95
C ILE A 252 8.65 9.33 -2.97
N ALA A 253 7.97 10.32 -2.38
CA ALA A 253 8.55 11.26 -1.43
C ALA A 253 9.38 10.59 -0.29
N PRO A 254 8.93 9.49 0.36
CA PRO A 254 9.73 8.78 1.37
C PRO A 254 10.97 8.07 0.82
N ARG A 255 11.09 7.92 -0.51
CA ARG A 255 12.18 7.21 -1.21
C ARG A 255 13.18 8.16 -1.87
N ILE A 256 12.80 9.43 -2.10
CA ILE A 256 13.66 10.46 -2.73
C ILE A 256 15.12 10.44 -2.21
N PRO A 257 15.41 10.41 -0.89
CA PRO A 257 16.80 10.40 -0.41
C PRO A 257 17.61 9.17 -0.85
N LEU A 258 16.96 8.02 -1.02
CA LEU A 258 17.60 6.81 -1.54
C LEU A 258 17.82 6.88 -3.06
N LEU A 259 16.89 7.51 -3.79
CA LEU A 259 17.02 7.73 -5.24
C LEU A 259 18.16 8.70 -5.55
N VAL A 260 18.21 9.86 -4.86
CA VAL A 260 19.30 10.83 -5.01
C VAL A 260 20.65 10.19 -4.66
N LYS A 261 20.72 9.36 -3.63
CA LYS A 261 21.94 8.63 -3.27
C LYS A 261 22.36 7.58 -4.31
N ALA A 262 21.42 6.94 -5.01
CA ALA A 262 21.72 6.01 -6.11
C ALA A 262 22.12 6.72 -7.43
N ILE A 263 21.81 8.02 -7.54
CA ILE A 263 22.34 8.91 -8.58
C ILE A 263 23.77 9.36 -8.18
N GLU A 264 23.98 9.80 -6.94
CA GLU A 264 25.28 10.25 -6.40
C GLU A 264 26.36 9.15 -6.43
N ASP A 265 26.05 7.96 -5.92
CA ASP A 265 26.90 6.77 -5.95
C ASP A 265 26.31 5.72 -6.89
N PRO A 266 26.84 5.52 -8.12
CA PRO A 266 26.34 4.54 -9.08
C PRO A 266 26.77 3.09 -8.76
N SER A 267 26.95 2.72 -7.49
CA SER A 267 27.30 1.37 -7.07
C SER A 267 26.12 0.38 -7.21
N THR A 268 26.42 -0.90 -7.43
CA THR A 268 25.39 -1.96 -7.52
C THR A 268 24.56 -2.07 -6.23
N GLN A 269 25.16 -1.74 -5.07
CA GLN A 269 24.47 -1.82 -3.77
C GLN A 269 23.52 -0.65 -3.51
N SER A 270 23.86 0.58 -3.94
CA SER A 270 22.94 1.72 -3.85
C SER A 270 21.73 1.50 -4.75
N LEU A 271 21.98 1.07 -5.99
CA LEU A 271 20.94 0.75 -6.97
C LEU A 271 20.03 -0.38 -6.49
N GLN A 272 20.57 -1.48 -5.97
CA GLN A 272 19.76 -2.57 -5.40
C GLN A 272 18.86 -2.09 -4.27
N LYS A 273 19.35 -1.23 -3.37
CA LYS A 273 18.55 -0.67 -2.27
C LYS A 273 17.44 0.26 -2.78
N ALA A 274 17.73 1.09 -3.79
CA ALA A 274 16.75 1.96 -4.41
C ALA A 274 15.64 1.16 -5.12
N ILE A 275 16.00 0.17 -5.96
CA ILE A 275 15.03 -0.70 -6.65
C ILE A 275 14.18 -1.49 -5.66
N HIS A 276 14.78 -2.06 -4.61
CA HIS A 276 14.04 -2.80 -3.61
C HIS A 276 13.02 -1.90 -2.87
N ALA A 277 13.44 -0.70 -2.45
CA ALA A 277 12.56 0.27 -1.81
C ALA A 277 11.43 0.78 -2.74
N LEU A 278 11.70 0.92 -4.04
CA LEU A 278 10.67 1.22 -5.06
C LEU A 278 9.71 0.04 -5.27
N SER A 279 10.17 -1.21 -5.21
CA SER A 279 9.32 -2.39 -5.36
C SER A 279 8.36 -2.60 -4.17
N GLN A 280 8.74 -2.10 -2.99
CA GLN A 280 7.89 -2.04 -1.79
C GLN A 280 7.02 -0.78 -1.74
N THR A 281 7.35 0.27 -2.49
CA THR A 281 6.47 1.43 -2.66
C THR A 281 5.24 1.02 -3.45
N THR A 282 4.07 1.51 -3.02
CA THR A 282 2.88 1.40 -3.85
C THR A 282 2.71 2.67 -4.61
N PHE A 283 2.61 2.58 -5.93
CA PHE A 283 2.26 3.71 -6.75
C PHE A 283 0.73 3.82 -6.80
N VAL A 284 0.26 5.03 -6.53
CA VAL A 284 -1.14 5.38 -6.26
C VAL A 284 -1.46 6.68 -6.97
N ALA A 285 -0.67 7.71 -6.71
CA ALA A 285 -0.79 9.01 -7.37
C ALA A 285 -0.42 8.88 -8.86
N ILE A 286 -0.93 9.82 -9.66
CA ILE A 286 -0.64 9.89 -11.09
C ILE A 286 0.88 10.00 -11.29
N VAL A 287 1.43 9.18 -12.17
CA VAL A 287 2.85 9.20 -12.50
C VAL A 287 3.08 10.24 -13.60
N THR A 288 3.54 11.41 -13.19
CA THR A 288 3.79 12.57 -14.06
C THR A 288 5.22 12.58 -14.61
N SER A 289 5.46 13.32 -15.69
CA SER A 289 6.78 13.54 -16.30
C SER A 289 7.94 13.83 -15.31
N PRO A 290 7.80 14.70 -14.27
CA PRO A 290 8.78 14.88 -13.20
C PRO A 290 9.27 13.57 -12.54
N VAL A 291 8.32 12.69 -12.21
CA VAL A 291 8.59 11.40 -11.55
C VAL A 291 9.31 10.46 -12.51
N LEU A 292 8.83 10.36 -13.75
CA LEU A 292 9.44 9.53 -14.78
C LEU A 292 10.89 9.96 -15.07
N ALA A 293 11.17 11.26 -15.06
CA ALA A 293 12.52 11.80 -15.27
C ALA A 293 13.53 11.34 -14.20
N MET A 294 13.12 11.24 -12.93
CA MET A 294 13.98 10.75 -11.84
C MET A 294 14.15 9.23 -11.84
N VAL A 295 13.06 8.49 -12.11
CA VAL A 295 13.04 7.04 -11.89
C VAL A 295 13.52 6.26 -13.13
N THR A 296 13.21 6.74 -14.35
CA THR A 296 13.58 6.06 -15.61
C THR A 296 15.08 5.75 -15.73
N PRO A 297 16.02 6.68 -15.44
CA PRO A 297 17.45 6.40 -15.55
C PRO A 297 17.93 5.28 -14.61
N LEU A 298 17.34 5.17 -13.42
CA LEU A 298 17.67 4.12 -12.45
C LEU A 298 17.13 2.74 -12.90
N LEU A 299 15.91 2.70 -13.43
CA LEU A 299 15.33 1.48 -14.00
C LEU A 299 16.10 1.01 -15.24
N GLU A 300 16.46 1.92 -16.13
CA GLU A 300 17.29 1.64 -17.31
C GLU A 300 18.67 1.07 -16.91
N ARG A 301 19.34 1.71 -15.94
CA ARG A 301 20.62 1.26 -15.37
C ARG A 301 20.50 -0.17 -14.79
N SER A 302 19.42 -0.48 -14.08
CA SER A 302 19.16 -1.80 -13.51
C SER A 302 18.92 -2.88 -14.58
N LEU A 303 18.10 -2.59 -15.59
CA LEU A 303 17.76 -3.53 -16.69
C LEU A 303 18.95 -3.83 -17.61
N ASN A 304 19.80 -2.84 -17.88
CA ASN A 304 20.91 -2.97 -18.83
C ASN A 304 22.21 -3.50 -18.19
N THR A 305 22.31 -3.53 -16.86
CA THR A 305 23.53 -3.98 -16.15
C THR A 305 23.59 -5.52 -16.07
N PRO A 306 24.60 -6.18 -16.64
CA PRO A 306 24.65 -7.65 -16.71
C PRO A 306 24.98 -8.34 -15.38
N THR A 307 25.42 -7.60 -14.36
CA THR A 307 25.68 -8.10 -13.01
C THR A 307 24.47 -8.00 -12.07
N THR A 308 23.34 -7.44 -12.53
CA THR A 308 22.09 -7.37 -11.76
C THR A 308 21.57 -8.78 -11.47
N THR A 309 21.19 -9.03 -10.21
CA THR A 309 20.63 -10.34 -9.82
C THR A 309 19.22 -10.52 -10.37
N GLN A 310 18.80 -11.78 -10.63
CA GLN A 310 17.47 -12.06 -11.19
C GLN A 310 16.32 -11.51 -10.33
N GLU A 311 16.46 -11.45 -9.00
CA GLU A 311 15.46 -10.85 -8.10
C GLU A 311 15.39 -9.33 -8.28
N VAL A 312 16.52 -8.62 -8.41
CA VAL A 312 16.52 -7.17 -8.69
C VAL A 312 15.98 -6.90 -10.09
N THR A 313 16.27 -7.76 -11.08
CA THR A 313 15.66 -7.68 -12.42
C THR A 313 14.14 -7.86 -12.34
N ARG A 314 13.65 -8.86 -11.60
CA ARG A 314 12.21 -9.09 -11.34
C ARG A 314 11.57 -7.84 -10.71
N GLN A 315 12.13 -7.35 -9.60
CA GLN A 315 11.66 -6.14 -8.91
C GLN A 315 11.63 -4.92 -9.84
N THR A 316 12.66 -4.75 -10.66
CA THR A 316 12.73 -3.64 -11.63
C THR A 316 11.60 -3.71 -12.64
N VAL A 317 11.31 -4.89 -13.21
CA VAL A 317 10.21 -5.05 -14.17
C VAL A 317 8.84 -4.88 -13.51
N VAL A 318 8.64 -5.34 -12.28
CA VAL A 318 7.41 -5.09 -11.51
C VAL A 318 7.21 -3.58 -11.26
N VAL A 319 8.27 -2.84 -10.92
CA VAL A 319 8.22 -1.37 -10.77
C VAL A 319 7.89 -0.70 -12.10
N VAL A 320 8.51 -1.12 -13.21
CA VAL A 320 8.16 -0.62 -14.56
C VAL A 320 6.69 -0.89 -14.89
N GLU A 321 6.19 -2.11 -14.66
CA GLU A 321 4.80 -2.50 -14.90
C GLU A 321 3.81 -1.62 -14.10
N ASN A 322 4.10 -1.39 -12.82
CA ASN A 322 3.23 -0.63 -11.93
C ASN A 322 3.26 0.88 -12.19
N LEU A 323 4.42 1.48 -12.45
CA LEU A 323 4.53 2.88 -12.86
C LEU A 323 3.78 3.14 -14.17
N THR A 324 3.96 2.25 -15.16
CA THR A 324 3.39 2.43 -16.50
C THR A 324 1.86 2.39 -16.50
N LYS A 325 1.23 1.64 -15.58
CA LYS A 325 -0.24 1.62 -15.40
C LYS A 325 -0.83 2.96 -14.93
N LEU A 326 0.00 3.86 -14.41
CA LEU A 326 -0.39 5.15 -13.80
C LEU A 326 0.05 6.35 -14.65
N VAL A 327 0.59 6.12 -15.84
CA VAL A 327 0.82 7.15 -16.86
C VAL A 327 -0.46 7.27 -17.68
N HIS A 328 -1.21 8.36 -17.49
CA HIS A 328 -2.51 8.57 -18.15
C HIS A 328 -2.43 9.43 -19.41
N ASP A 329 -1.36 10.21 -19.60
CA ASP A 329 -1.10 10.95 -20.83
C ASP A 329 -0.20 10.12 -21.76
N PRO A 330 -0.70 9.69 -22.95
CA PRO A 330 0.11 8.98 -23.94
C PRO A 330 1.34 9.78 -24.41
N VAL A 331 1.34 11.11 -24.33
CA VAL A 331 2.48 11.96 -24.68
C VAL A 331 3.64 11.76 -23.69
N GLU A 332 3.34 11.65 -22.39
CA GLU A 332 4.36 11.36 -21.37
C GLU A 332 4.87 9.92 -21.50
N ALA A 333 3.95 8.96 -21.71
CA ALA A 333 4.30 7.57 -21.99
C ALA A 333 5.27 7.44 -23.20
N ARG A 334 4.96 8.10 -24.32
CA ARG A 334 5.78 8.11 -25.55
C ARG A 334 7.14 8.79 -25.36
N THR A 335 7.33 9.63 -24.34
CA THR A 335 8.60 10.32 -24.06
C THR A 335 9.59 9.44 -23.28
N PHE A 336 9.10 8.66 -22.30
CA PHE A 336 9.96 7.90 -21.37
C PHE A 336 10.00 6.40 -21.65
N LEU A 337 8.87 5.76 -21.93
CA LEU A 337 8.78 4.30 -22.04
C LEU A 337 9.63 3.68 -23.18
N PRO A 338 9.87 4.36 -24.33
CA PRO A 338 10.80 3.84 -25.34
C PRO A 338 12.23 3.59 -24.85
N LYS A 339 12.68 4.28 -23.80
CA LYS A 339 13.99 4.06 -23.16
C LYS A 339 14.03 2.73 -22.38
N LEU A 340 12.91 2.34 -21.78
CA LEU A 340 12.79 1.11 -20.97
C LEU A 340 12.44 -0.15 -21.80
N ARG A 341 11.71 0.02 -22.91
CA ARG A 341 11.24 -1.08 -23.77
C ARG A 341 12.33 -2.09 -24.19
N PRO A 342 13.56 -1.69 -24.58
CA PRO A 342 14.62 -2.64 -24.95
C PRO A 342 15.06 -3.52 -23.76
N GLY A 343 15.18 -2.92 -22.57
CA GLY A 343 15.55 -3.62 -21.34
C GLY A 343 14.49 -4.64 -20.93
N VAL A 344 13.21 -4.23 -20.87
CA VAL A 344 12.09 -5.14 -20.53
C VAL A 344 11.99 -6.30 -21.54
N LYS A 345 12.14 -6.01 -22.84
CA LYS A 345 12.17 -7.06 -23.88
C LYS A 345 13.36 -8.02 -23.70
N ALA A 346 14.54 -7.51 -23.34
CA ALA A 346 15.69 -8.36 -23.06
C ALA A 346 15.45 -9.28 -21.84
N VAL A 347 14.73 -8.82 -20.81
CA VAL A 347 14.34 -9.67 -19.67
C VAL A 347 13.37 -10.77 -20.11
N LYS A 348 12.31 -10.43 -20.86
CA LYS A 348 11.38 -11.41 -21.46
C LYS A 348 12.12 -12.50 -22.24
N ASP A 349 13.06 -12.11 -23.10
CA ASP A 349 13.72 -13.02 -24.04
C ASP A 349 14.88 -13.82 -23.39
N ARG A 350 15.53 -13.30 -22.34
CA ARG A 350 16.79 -13.86 -21.79
C ARG A 350 16.79 -14.25 -20.32
N ALA A 351 15.79 -13.89 -19.51
CA ALA A 351 15.80 -14.25 -18.08
C ALA A 351 15.74 -15.78 -17.88
N SER A 352 16.46 -16.27 -16.86
CA SER A 352 16.60 -17.71 -16.60
C SER A 352 15.36 -18.33 -15.94
N LEU A 353 14.63 -17.52 -15.16
CA LEU A 353 13.42 -17.95 -14.45
C LEU A 353 12.17 -17.72 -15.31
N PRO A 354 11.31 -18.74 -15.53
CA PRO A 354 10.10 -18.59 -16.34
C PRO A 354 9.15 -17.49 -15.85
N GLU A 355 8.97 -17.35 -14.53
CA GLU A 355 8.14 -16.32 -13.90
C GLU A 355 8.59 -14.89 -14.24
N VAL A 356 9.91 -14.64 -14.27
CA VAL A 356 10.49 -13.33 -14.60
C VAL A 356 10.28 -12.99 -16.08
N ARG A 357 10.28 -13.99 -16.97
CA ARG A 357 9.92 -13.79 -18.39
C ARG A 357 8.44 -13.49 -18.58
N GLU A 358 7.56 -14.10 -17.79
CA GLU A 358 6.12 -13.82 -17.82
C GLU A 358 5.84 -12.39 -17.33
N ILE A 359 6.44 -11.96 -16.22
CA ILE A 359 6.38 -10.57 -15.74
C ILE A 359 6.94 -9.61 -16.81
N GLY A 360 8.05 -9.97 -17.46
CA GLY A 360 8.61 -9.23 -18.61
C GLY A 360 7.66 -9.08 -19.80
N GLN A 361 6.87 -10.11 -20.09
CA GLN A 361 5.82 -10.06 -21.10
C GLN A 361 4.70 -9.09 -20.68
N ARG A 362 4.15 -9.25 -19.45
CA ARG A 362 3.06 -8.40 -18.94
C ARG A 362 3.46 -6.92 -18.90
N ALA A 363 4.69 -6.61 -18.46
CA ALA A 363 5.23 -5.26 -18.46
C ALA A 363 5.37 -4.67 -19.88
N LEU A 364 5.77 -5.48 -20.86
CA LEU A 364 5.86 -5.05 -22.26
C LEU A 364 4.48 -4.74 -22.85
N ASP A 365 3.48 -5.59 -22.59
CA ASP A 365 2.10 -5.37 -23.04
C ASP A 365 1.48 -4.09 -22.43
N VAL A 366 1.78 -3.83 -21.15
CA VAL A 366 1.38 -2.60 -20.44
C VAL A 366 2.07 -1.36 -21.05
N ILE A 367 3.36 -1.44 -21.38
CA ILE A 367 4.09 -0.37 -22.09
C ILE A 367 3.47 -0.07 -23.45
N GLU A 368 3.18 -1.10 -24.24
CA GLU A 368 2.60 -0.92 -25.59
C GLU A 368 1.17 -0.37 -25.50
N LYS A 369 0.39 -0.76 -24.49
CA LYS A 369 -0.93 -0.17 -24.21
C LYS A 369 -0.85 1.30 -23.77
N ALA A 370 0.10 1.68 -22.92
CA ALA A 370 0.22 3.06 -22.43
C ALA A 370 0.70 4.06 -23.50
N MET A 371 1.38 3.58 -24.56
CA MET A 371 1.79 4.40 -25.70
C MET A 371 0.75 4.49 -26.83
N ALA A 372 -0.34 3.72 -26.77
CA ALA A 372 -1.40 3.73 -27.77
C ALA A 372 -2.45 4.82 -27.49
N ASP A 373 -2.97 5.45 -28.54
CA ASP A 373 -4.12 6.37 -28.45
C ASP A 373 -5.44 5.61 -28.16
N PRO A 374 -6.55 6.29 -27.82
CA PRO A 374 -7.85 5.64 -27.57
C PRO A 374 -8.31 4.71 -28.71
N ASP A 375 -8.02 5.08 -29.96
CA ASP A 375 -8.29 4.28 -31.17
C ASP A 375 -7.27 3.15 -31.42
N HIS A 376 -6.47 2.80 -30.40
CA HIS A 376 -5.40 1.79 -30.42
C HIS A 376 -4.28 2.05 -31.45
N ASN A 377 -4.18 3.27 -31.96
CA ASN A 377 -3.16 3.64 -32.93
C ASN A 377 -1.90 4.14 -32.21
N ILE A 378 -0.73 3.70 -32.69
CA ILE A 378 0.57 4.10 -32.11
C ILE A 378 1.14 5.33 -32.86
N ASP A 379 0.75 5.52 -34.13
CA ASP A 379 1.35 6.50 -35.04
C ASP A 379 0.53 7.79 -35.27
N SER A 380 -0.77 7.83 -34.89
CA SER A 380 -1.63 9.00 -35.09
C SER A 380 -1.97 9.70 -33.78
N GLY A 381 -1.26 10.77 -33.44
CA GLY A 381 -1.43 11.47 -32.17
C GLY A 381 -2.74 12.27 -32.05
N ALA A 382 -3.44 12.05 -30.94
CA ALA A 382 -4.34 13.02 -30.30
C ALA A 382 -3.94 13.13 -28.81
N ILE A 383 -4.13 14.22 -28.08
CA ILE A 383 -4.48 15.60 -28.45
C ILE A 383 -3.17 16.37 -28.57
N ALA A 384 -2.95 17.12 -29.66
CA ALA A 384 -1.72 17.90 -29.80
C ALA A 384 -1.64 19.01 -28.73
N ARG A 385 -0.62 18.93 -27.86
CA ARG A 385 -0.21 19.99 -26.93
C ARG A 385 0.00 21.31 -27.68
N THR A 386 -0.45 22.41 -27.09
CA THR A 386 -0.52 23.71 -27.76
C THR A 386 0.90 24.18 -28.10
N GLN A 387 1.25 24.25 -29.39
CA GLN A 387 2.61 24.62 -29.76
C GLN A 387 2.81 26.14 -29.63
N PRO A 388 3.95 26.61 -29.11
CA PRO A 388 4.29 28.04 -29.06
C PRO A 388 4.19 28.73 -30.43
N SER A 389 4.47 28.00 -31.52
CA SER A 389 4.33 28.52 -32.88
C SER A 389 2.88 28.76 -33.33
N ASP A 390 1.90 28.08 -32.72
CA ASP A 390 0.48 28.33 -32.96
C ASP A 390 -0.04 29.49 -32.10
N VAL A 391 0.42 29.58 -30.85
CA VAL A 391 0.20 30.74 -29.99
C VAL A 391 0.71 32.03 -30.64
N ALA A 392 1.91 32.00 -31.21
CA ALA A 392 2.49 33.16 -31.90
C ALA A 392 1.61 33.68 -33.05
N LYS A 393 0.96 32.78 -33.81
CA LYS A 393 0.01 33.14 -34.89
C LYS A 393 -1.26 33.77 -34.33
N VAL A 394 -1.77 33.26 -33.20
CA VAL A 394 -2.93 33.84 -32.51
C VAL A 394 -2.60 35.24 -31.99
N LEU A 395 -1.43 35.41 -31.35
CA LEU A 395 -0.96 36.69 -30.83
C LEU A 395 -0.80 37.73 -31.94
N GLU A 396 -0.15 37.37 -33.07
CA GLU A 396 -0.04 38.24 -34.25
C GLU A 396 -1.41 38.62 -34.84
N LYS A 397 -2.35 37.67 -34.92
CA LYS A 397 -3.69 37.91 -35.44
C LYS A 397 -4.48 38.88 -34.55
N GLN A 398 -4.45 38.69 -33.23
CA GLN A 398 -5.18 39.57 -32.30
C GLN A 398 -4.52 40.95 -32.18
N LEU A 399 -3.18 41.03 -32.28
CA LEU A 399 -2.47 42.29 -32.39
C LEU A 399 -2.92 43.03 -33.66
N ALA A 400 -2.77 42.41 -34.85
CA ALA A 400 -3.16 43.02 -36.12
C ALA A 400 -4.63 43.48 -36.19
N ALA A 401 -5.54 42.82 -35.44
CA ALA A 401 -6.95 43.20 -35.35
C ALA A 401 -7.24 44.34 -34.36
N THR A 402 -6.45 44.49 -33.29
CA THR A 402 -6.86 45.25 -32.10
C THR A 402 -5.87 46.34 -31.66
N GLY A 403 -4.59 46.25 -32.04
CA GLY A 403 -3.56 47.23 -31.66
C GLY A 403 -2.36 47.23 -32.62
N LYS A 404 -1.89 48.41 -33.03
CA LYS A 404 -0.68 48.52 -33.84
C LYS A 404 0.54 48.69 -32.95
N LEU A 405 1.65 48.05 -33.33
CA LEU A 405 2.97 48.40 -32.80
C LEU A 405 3.27 49.86 -33.14
N VAL A 406 3.88 50.58 -32.19
CA VAL A 406 4.33 51.96 -32.42
C VAL A 406 5.57 51.93 -33.31
N ASP A 407 5.65 52.86 -34.27
CA ASP A 407 6.69 52.90 -35.32
C ASP A 407 8.02 53.47 -34.79
N PHE A 408 8.65 52.75 -33.85
CA PHE A 408 9.95 53.09 -33.28
C PHE A 408 11.08 52.18 -33.81
N PRO A 409 12.26 52.73 -34.17
CA PRO A 409 13.39 51.93 -34.66
C PRO A 409 13.86 50.87 -33.66
N GLY A 410 13.83 49.60 -34.09
CA GLY A 410 14.29 48.44 -33.30
C GLY A 410 13.19 47.72 -32.50
N ASP A 411 12.00 48.31 -32.34
CA ASP A 411 10.89 47.67 -31.62
C ASP A 411 10.39 46.41 -32.34
N ALA A 412 10.45 46.36 -33.68
CA ALA A 412 10.10 45.17 -34.47
C ALA A 412 11.04 43.98 -34.22
N ASP A 413 12.34 44.22 -34.01
CA ASP A 413 13.32 43.19 -33.67
C ASP A 413 13.07 42.65 -32.25
N VAL A 414 12.81 43.56 -31.30
CA VAL A 414 12.47 43.22 -29.91
C VAL A 414 11.17 42.42 -29.87
N TRP A 415 10.14 42.85 -30.60
CA TRP A 415 8.86 42.14 -30.70
C TRP A 415 9.02 40.74 -31.29
N THR A 416 9.85 40.56 -32.32
CA THR A 416 10.05 39.24 -32.95
C THR A 416 10.60 38.21 -31.96
N LEU A 417 11.50 38.61 -31.06
CA LEU A 417 12.05 37.76 -30.00
C LEU A 417 11.06 37.59 -28.84
N THR A 418 10.47 38.69 -28.39
CA THR A 418 9.53 38.73 -27.25
C THR A 418 8.26 37.93 -27.55
N LYS A 419 7.74 37.97 -28.78
CA LYS A 419 6.60 37.17 -29.23
C LYS A 419 6.81 35.69 -28.96
N ASN A 420 7.97 35.15 -29.33
CA ASN A 420 8.28 33.73 -29.12
C ASN A 420 8.36 33.42 -27.62
N TYR A 421 9.01 34.30 -26.86
CA TYR A 421 9.16 34.18 -25.40
C TYR A 421 7.81 34.17 -24.64
N ILE A 422 6.89 35.10 -24.96
CA ILE A 422 5.53 35.10 -24.39
C ILE A 422 4.74 33.88 -24.89
N SER A 423 4.94 33.46 -26.14
CA SER A 423 4.23 32.31 -26.72
C SER A 423 4.58 30.98 -26.02
N ASP A 424 5.83 30.82 -25.57
CA ASP A 424 6.24 29.68 -24.74
C ASP A 424 5.51 29.66 -23.38
N MET A 425 5.27 30.83 -22.77
CA MET A 425 4.55 30.95 -21.50
C MET A 425 3.04 30.68 -21.65
N ILE A 426 2.39 31.29 -22.65
CA ILE A 426 0.95 31.09 -22.90
C ILE A 426 0.65 29.64 -23.32
N ALA A 427 1.53 29.01 -24.11
CA ALA A 427 1.38 27.59 -24.48
C ALA A 427 1.30 26.70 -23.24
N GLU A 428 2.14 26.97 -22.24
CA GLU A 428 2.14 26.27 -20.96
C GLU A 428 0.86 26.54 -20.15
N ASP A 429 0.44 27.80 -19.99
CA ASP A 429 -0.79 28.17 -19.28
C ASP A 429 -2.05 27.57 -19.93
N VAL A 430 -2.11 27.49 -21.27
CA VAL A 430 -3.21 26.86 -22.01
C VAL A 430 -3.22 25.35 -21.81
N ASP A 431 -2.07 24.69 -21.86
CA ASP A 431 -1.97 23.25 -21.61
C ASP A 431 -2.21 22.89 -20.13
N GLN A 432 -2.00 23.83 -19.19
CA GLN A 432 -2.40 23.73 -17.77
C GLN A 432 -3.87 24.13 -17.51
N ARG A 433 -4.60 24.62 -18.53
CA ARG A 433 -5.97 25.18 -18.42
C ARG A 433 -6.09 26.37 -17.47
N GLN A 434 -4.98 27.06 -17.18
CA GLN A 434 -4.90 28.25 -16.32
C GLN A 434 -5.25 29.54 -17.09
N LEU A 435 -6.36 29.53 -17.82
CA LEU A 435 -6.68 30.52 -18.85
C LEU A 435 -6.79 31.96 -18.31
N ALA A 436 -7.21 32.12 -17.05
CA ALA A 436 -7.34 33.42 -16.39
C ALA A 436 -6.02 34.19 -16.24
N ARG A 437 -4.85 33.53 -16.36
CA ARG A 437 -3.53 34.16 -16.28
C ARG A 437 -3.06 34.78 -17.60
N ILE A 438 -3.65 34.37 -18.74
CA ILE A 438 -3.28 34.84 -20.09
C ILE A 438 -3.26 36.39 -20.19
N PRO A 439 -4.25 37.14 -19.67
CA PRO A 439 -4.22 38.60 -19.75
C PRO A 439 -3.03 39.23 -19.00
N GLN A 440 -2.70 38.67 -17.83
CA GLN A 440 -1.61 39.13 -16.95
C GLN A 440 -0.23 38.87 -17.57
N LEU A 441 -0.10 37.84 -18.41
CA LEU A 441 1.11 37.56 -19.17
C LEU A 441 1.24 38.38 -20.46
N VAL A 442 0.15 38.74 -21.13
CA VAL A 442 0.22 39.46 -22.41
C VAL A 442 0.38 40.97 -22.22
N ALA A 443 -0.43 41.59 -21.35
CA ALA A 443 -0.50 43.05 -21.27
C ALA A 443 0.85 43.73 -20.87
N PRO A 444 1.58 43.29 -19.83
CA PRO A 444 2.77 44.02 -19.34
C PRO A 444 3.99 43.99 -20.28
N TYR A 445 4.11 42.99 -21.16
CA TYR A 445 5.17 42.95 -22.16
C TYR A 445 4.79 43.71 -23.44
N LEU A 446 3.48 43.84 -23.72
CA LEU A 446 2.97 44.53 -24.90
C LEU A 446 2.80 46.04 -24.68
N GLU A 447 2.47 46.47 -23.46
CA GLU A 447 2.25 47.88 -23.07
C GLU A 447 3.34 48.86 -23.55
N PRO A 448 4.66 48.55 -23.50
CA PRO A 448 5.68 49.47 -23.99
C PRO A 448 5.73 49.62 -25.52
N LEU A 449 5.13 48.68 -26.26
CA LEU A 449 5.22 48.54 -27.72
C LEU A 449 3.95 48.98 -28.48
N VAL A 450 2.83 49.19 -27.79
CA VAL A 450 1.55 49.61 -28.38
C VAL A 450 1.04 50.91 -27.75
N ASN A 451 -0.06 51.47 -28.28
CA ASN A 451 -0.68 52.64 -27.69
C ASN A 451 -1.35 52.31 -26.34
N ALA A 452 -1.49 53.33 -25.48
CA ALA A 452 -2.10 53.17 -24.16
C ALA A 452 -3.52 52.57 -24.25
N GLY A 453 -3.77 51.50 -23.49
CA GLY A 453 -5.04 50.78 -23.46
C GLY A 453 -5.27 49.77 -24.60
N ASP A 454 -4.40 49.67 -25.61
CA ASP A 454 -4.53 48.61 -26.63
C ASP A 454 -3.95 47.26 -26.17
N ALA A 455 -2.98 47.28 -25.24
CA ALA A 455 -2.37 46.05 -24.69
C ALA A 455 -3.40 45.16 -23.97
N GLU A 456 -4.25 45.74 -23.12
CA GLU A 456 -5.30 45.02 -22.38
C GLU A 456 -6.34 44.38 -23.31
N LYS A 457 -6.72 45.08 -24.40
CA LYS A 457 -7.68 44.58 -25.39
C LYS A 457 -7.14 43.36 -26.14
N VAL A 458 -5.87 43.39 -26.54
CA VAL A 458 -5.20 42.24 -27.17
C VAL A 458 -5.12 41.08 -26.18
N ALA A 459 -4.78 41.35 -24.92
CA ALA A 459 -4.67 40.36 -23.86
C ALA A 459 -6.01 39.63 -23.61
N GLU A 460 -7.12 40.36 -23.50
CA GLU A 460 -8.46 39.78 -23.33
C GLU A 460 -8.95 39.04 -24.60
N ALA A 461 -8.62 39.54 -25.81
CA ALA A 461 -8.96 38.84 -27.05
C ALA A 461 -8.25 37.48 -27.21
N VAL A 462 -7.01 37.36 -26.70
CA VAL A 462 -6.27 36.08 -26.66
C VAL A 462 -6.87 35.15 -25.58
N HIS A 463 -7.22 35.68 -24.41
CA HIS A 463 -7.89 34.93 -23.35
C HIS A 463 -9.22 34.32 -23.82
N GLN A 464 -10.13 35.11 -24.41
CA GLN A 464 -11.42 34.60 -24.91
C GLN A 464 -11.27 33.55 -26.02
N PHE A 465 -10.24 33.68 -26.87
CA PHE A 465 -9.94 32.66 -27.87
C PHE A 465 -9.66 31.30 -27.20
N TYR A 466 -8.77 31.26 -26.21
CA TYR A 466 -8.45 29.99 -25.53
C TYR A 466 -9.57 29.45 -24.63
N VAL A 467 -10.40 30.31 -24.03
CA VAL A 467 -11.64 29.87 -23.34
C VAL A 467 -12.62 29.20 -24.31
N SER A 468 -12.70 29.67 -25.55
CA SER A 468 -13.55 29.03 -26.58
C SER A 468 -12.97 27.68 -27.06
N GLU A 469 -11.64 27.58 -27.15
CA GLU A 469 -10.92 26.35 -27.51
C GLU A 469 -11.01 25.27 -26.42
N ASP A 470 -10.88 25.64 -25.14
CA ASP A 470 -10.99 24.71 -24.01
C ASP A 470 -12.39 24.09 -23.91
N HIS A 471 -13.43 24.91 -23.98
CA HIS A 471 -14.81 24.43 -24.05
C HIS A 471 -15.08 23.52 -25.26
N ARG A 472 -14.38 23.74 -26.40
CA ARG A 472 -14.48 22.88 -27.59
C ARG A 472 -13.75 21.54 -27.40
N LYS A 473 -12.64 21.52 -26.65
CA LYS A 473 -11.82 20.33 -26.40
C LYS A 473 -12.39 19.44 -25.28
N PHE A 474 -12.87 20.03 -24.18
CA PHE A 474 -13.17 19.31 -22.94
C PHE A 474 -14.65 19.38 -22.51
N GLY A 475 -15.49 20.14 -23.22
CA GLY A 475 -16.89 20.34 -22.86
C GLY A 475 -17.08 21.35 -21.72
N LYS A 476 -18.33 21.55 -21.29
CA LYS A 476 -18.68 22.41 -20.15
C LYS A 476 -18.75 21.57 -18.86
N PRO A 477 -18.26 22.08 -17.70
CA PRO A 477 -18.40 21.38 -16.43
C PRO A 477 -19.87 21.08 -16.11
N ILE A 478 -20.16 19.84 -15.71
CA ILE A 478 -21.48 19.39 -15.29
C ILE A 478 -21.67 19.77 -13.82
N LYS A 479 -22.81 20.38 -13.49
CA LYS A 479 -23.29 20.59 -12.12
C LYS A 479 -24.56 19.77 -11.95
N GLU A 480 -24.49 18.68 -11.19
CA GLU A 480 -25.67 17.93 -10.75
C GLU A 480 -26.01 18.38 -9.32
N ASP A 481 -27.22 18.89 -9.14
CA ASP A 481 -27.69 19.56 -7.92
C ASP A 481 -28.85 18.75 -7.33
N ASP A 482 -28.50 17.75 -6.51
CA ASP A 482 -29.46 16.80 -5.91
C ASP A 482 -30.26 17.40 -4.73
N GLY A 483 -29.93 18.62 -4.28
CA GLY A 483 -30.55 19.25 -3.10
C GLY A 483 -30.17 18.65 -1.74
N GLU A 484 -29.37 17.59 -1.73
CA GLU A 484 -28.78 16.97 -0.53
C GLU A 484 -27.39 17.57 -0.24
N VAL A 485 -27.02 17.72 1.04
CA VAL A 485 -25.75 18.34 1.42
C VAL A 485 -24.59 17.36 1.23
N GLU A 486 -23.79 17.63 0.20
CA GLU A 486 -22.53 16.96 -0.10
C GLU A 486 -21.44 17.39 0.91
N ILE A 487 -20.83 16.42 1.59
CA ILE A 487 -19.71 16.65 2.53
C ILE A 487 -18.36 16.33 1.84
N VAL A 488 -18.33 15.29 1.00
CA VAL A 488 -17.12 14.82 0.32
C VAL A 488 -17.44 14.47 -1.11
N ASN A 489 -16.57 14.88 -2.04
CA ASN A 489 -16.60 14.48 -3.44
C ASN A 489 -15.17 14.42 -3.97
N ALA A 490 -14.49 13.30 -3.68
CA ALA A 490 -13.08 13.11 -3.98
C ALA A 490 -12.93 12.15 -5.16
N VAL A 491 -12.10 12.51 -6.15
CA VAL A 491 -11.64 11.60 -7.21
C VAL A 491 -10.20 11.25 -6.94
N PHE A 492 -9.92 9.96 -6.71
CA PHE A 492 -8.60 9.49 -6.31
C PHE A 492 -8.28 8.09 -6.87
N SER A 493 -7.03 7.69 -6.70
CA SER A 493 -6.56 6.30 -6.78
C SER A 493 -6.07 5.85 -5.40
N LEU A 494 -6.04 4.54 -5.12
CA LEU A 494 -5.55 3.98 -3.86
C LEU A 494 -4.71 2.73 -4.10
N GLY A 495 -3.64 2.55 -3.33
CA GLY A 495 -2.86 1.31 -3.34
C GLY A 495 -2.11 1.06 -2.03
N TYR A 496 -1.72 -0.20 -1.81
CA TYR A 496 -0.93 -0.62 -0.65
C TYR A 496 0.00 -1.81 -0.97
N GLY A 497 1.16 -1.87 -0.33
CA GLY A 497 2.15 -2.96 -0.50
C GLY A 497 2.61 -3.25 -1.94
N GLY A 498 2.71 -2.24 -2.80
CA GLY A 498 3.05 -2.40 -4.23
C GLY A 498 1.84 -2.74 -5.13
N MET A 499 0.64 -2.92 -4.55
CA MET A 499 -0.59 -3.29 -5.28
C MET A 499 -1.56 -2.11 -5.40
N LEU A 500 -1.89 -1.72 -6.64
CA LEU A 500 -2.96 -0.76 -6.93
C LEU A 500 -4.34 -1.38 -6.60
N LEU A 501 -5.05 -0.81 -5.63
CA LEU A 501 -6.32 -1.28 -5.08
C LEU A 501 -7.52 -0.62 -5.78
N LEU A 502 -7.49 0.71 -5.90
CA LEU A 502 -8.46 1.54 -6.61
C LEU A 502 -7.74 2.43 -7.63
N SER A 503 -8.38 2.70 -8.76
CA SER A 503 -7.86 3.52 -9.84
C SER A 503 -8.94 4.44 -10.39
N HIS A 504 -8.74 5.75 -10.27
CA HIS A 504 -9.65 6.81 -10.73
C HIS A 504 -11.11 6.52 -10.38
N THR A 505 -11.33 6.43 -9.07
CA THR A 505 -12.65 6.26 -8.47
C THR A 505 -13.11 7.57 -7.85
N ASN A 506 -14.40 7.84 -7.94
CA ASN A 506 -15.06 8.87 -7.14
C ASN A 506 -15.52 8.25 -5.81
N LEU A 507 -15.46 9.03 -4.73
CA LEU A 507 -16.16 8.79 -3.47
C LEU A 507 -16.96 10.04 -3.12
N ARG A 508 -18.29 9.90 -3.15
CA ARG A 508 -19.26 10.93 -2.79
C ARG A 508 -19.93 10.57 -1.47
N LEU A 509 -19.84 11.43 -0.46
CA LEU A 509 -20.49 11.24 0.84
C LEU A 509 -21.48 12.38 1.10
N LEU A 510 -22.74 11.99 1.34
CA LEU A 510 -23.87 12.87 1.64
C LEU A 510 -24.17 12.85 3.15
N LYS A 511 -24.59 13.99 3.70
CA LYS A 511 -24.78 14.16 5.14
C LYS A 511 -25.84 13.21 5.72
N GLY A 512 -25.46 12.43 6.74
CA GLY A 512 -26.37 11.57 7.50
C GLY A 512 -26.62 10.17 6.92
N HIS A 513 -26.01 9.87 5.76
CA HIS A 513 -26.07 8.55 5.14
C HIS A 513 -25.16 7.53 5.85
N ARG A 514 -25.51 6.25 5.73
CA ARG A 514 -24.78 5.13 6.33
C ARG A 514 -24.34 4.16 5.23
N TYR A 515 -23.12 4.36 4.78
CA TYR A 515 -22.51 3.64 3.67
C TYR A 515 -21.87 2.34 4.13
N GLY A 516 -22.33 1.20 3.60
CA GLY A 516 -21.68 -0.10 3.76
C GLY A 516 -20.62 -0.30 2.68
N LEU A 517 -19.35 -0.52 3.07
CA LEU A 517 -18.24 -0.69 2.15
C LEU A 517 -17.98 -2.19 1.88
N CYS A 518 -18.52 -2.70 0.78
CA CYS A 518 -18.52 -4.12 0.42
C CYS A 518 -17.42 -4.46 -0.60
N GLY A 519 -16.73 -5.58 -0.37
CA GLY A 519 -15.71 -6.10 -1.29
C GLY A 519 -14.91 -7.25 -0.68
N ARG A 520 -14.16 -7.98 -1.52
CA ARG A 520 -13.25 -9.07 -1.09
C ARG A 520 -12.21 -8.61 -0.07
N ASN A 521 -11.58 -9.52 0.68
CA ASN A 521 -10.38 -9.16 1.46
C ASN A 521 -9.17 -9.01 0.54
N GLY A 522 -8.28 -8.08 0.91
CA GLY A 522 -7.24 -7.57 0.01
C GLY A 522 -7.71 -6.55 -1.04
N ALA A 523 -9.02 -6.27 -1.16
CA ALA A 523 -9.53 -5.24 -2.09
C ALA A 523 -9.18 -3.79 -1.68
N GLY A 524 -8.84 -3.56 -0.40
CA GLY A 524 -8.39 -2.26 0.10
C GLY A 524 -9.30 -1.54 1.10
N LYS A 525 -10.37 -2.19 1.60
CA LYS A 525 -11.37 -1.59 2.51
C LYS A 525 -10.76 -0.81 3.69
N SER A 526 -10.03 -1.49 4.57
CA SER A 526 -9.35 -0.89 5.73
C SER A 526 -8.27 0.12 5.33
N THR A 527 -7.60 -0.10 4.19
CA THR A 527 -6.62 0.85 3.64
C THR A 527 -7.29 2.17 3.27
N LEU A 528 -8.46 2.14 2.62
CA LEU A 528 -9.21 3.33 2.26
C LEU A 528 -9.59 4.13 3.51
N MET A 529 -10.14 3.47 4.53
CA MET A 529 -10.51 4.14 5.78
C MET A 529 -9.29 4.72 6.52
N ARG A 530 -8.14 4.04 6.52
CA ARG A 530 -6.88 4.58 7.04
C ARG A 530 -6.38 5.79 6.25
N SER A 531 -6.49 5.79 4.92
CA SER A 531 -6.09 6.94 4.08
C SER A 531 -6.97 8.16 4.32
N ILE A 532 -8.29 7.96 4.48
CA ILE A 532 -9.23 9.02 4.90
C ILE A 532 -8.84 9.56 6.28
N ALA A 533 -8.73 8.68 7.28
CA ALA A 533 -8.45 9.05 8.66
C ALA A 533 -7.11 9.78 8.86
N SER A 534 -6.10 9.46 8.03
CA SER A 534 -4.78 10.10 8.07
C SER A 534 -4.63 11.31 7.15
N GLY A 535 -5.70 11.74 6.46
CA GLY A 535 -5.67 12.90 5.57
C GLY A 535 -4.79 12.71 4.32
N LYS A 536 -4.54 11.46 3.91
CA LYS A 536 -3.68 11.10 2.77
C LYS A 536 -4.45 10.84 1.48
N LEU A 537 -5.76 11.03 1.49
CA LEU A 537 -6.60 10.77 0.34
C LEU A 537 -6.73 12.05 -0.50
N GLU A 538 -6.22 12.00 -1.73
CA GLU A 538 -6.28 13.11 -2.68
C GLU A 538 -7.72 13.60 -2.89
N GLY A 539 -7.94 14.91 -2.82
CA GLY A 539 -9.26 15.53 -2.95
C GLY A 539 -10.23 15.33 -1.78
N PHE A 540 -9.82 14.68 -0.68
CA PHE A 540 -10.64 14.60 0.53
C PHE A 540 -10.47 15.88 1.38
N PRO A 541 -11.55 16.49 1.92
CA PRO A 541 -11.46 17.72 2.71
C PRO A 541 -10.56 17.59 3.96
N PRO A 542 -9.86 18.65 4.38
CA PRO A 542 -9.04 18.63 5.58
C PRO A 542 -9.89 18.47 6.86
N GLN A 543 -9.26 18.01 7.95
CA GLN A 543 -9.92 17.79 9.25
C GLN A 543 -10.53 19.06 9.86
N ASP A 544 -10.11 20.24 9.38
CA ASP A 544 -10.67 21.54 9.79
C ASP A 544 -12.06 21.81 9.16
N GLU A 545 -12.35 21.21 8.01
CA GLU A 545 -13.65 21.29 7.33
C GLU A 545 -14.54 20.09 7.65
N VAL A 546 -13.98 18.87 7.65
CA VAL A 546 -14.73 17.62 7.84
C VAL A 546 -14.01 16.74 8.87
N LYS A 547 -14.58 16.62 10.07
CA LYS A 547 -13.96 15.84 11.14
C LYS A 547 -14.23 14.36 10.96
N THR A 548 -13.20 13.58 10.64
CA THR A 548 -13.31 12.12 10.51
C THR A 548 -12.78 11.43 11.76
N CYS A 549 -13.54 10.51 12.35
CA CYS A 549 -13.07 9.69 13.47
C CYS A 549 -12.97 8.22 13.05
N PHE A 550 -11.79 7.63 13.23
CA PHE A 550 -11.52 6.22 12.90
C PHE A 550 -11.47 5.35 14.15
N VAL A 551 -12.36 4.36 14.18
CA VAL A 551 -12.60 3.51 15.34
C VAL A 551 -11.78 2.21 15.19
N GLU A 552 -10.52 2.24 15.63
CA GLU A 552 -9.63 1.06 15.63
C GLU A 552 -9.50 0.37 16.99
N HIS A 553 -9.29 -0.95 16.93
CA HIS A 553 -9.01 -1.83 18.07
C HIS A 553 -7.54 -1.76 18.53
N ASN A 554 -7.03 -0.58 18.92
CA ASN A 554 -5.67 -0.48 19.49
C ASN A 554 -5.56 -1.19 20.85
N GLN A 555 -4.55 -2.06 21.00
CA GLN A 555 -4.37 -2.93 22.19
C GLN A 555 -3.22 -2.53 23.13
N GLY A 556 -2.34 -1.62 22.72
CA GLY A 556 -1.43 -0.84 23.58
C GLY A 556 -1.73 0.65 23.42
N GLU A 557 -1.40 1.56 24.33
CA GLU A 557 -0.25 1.52 25.27
C GLU A 557 -0.60 1.94 26.72
N ASP A 558 -1.86 2.24 27.04
CA ASP A 558 -2.32 2.81 28.33
C ASP A 558 -3.14 1.82 29.20
N ALA A 559 -2.76 0.55 29.26
CA ALA A 559 -3.54 -0.49 29.95
C ALA A 559 -3.79 -0.24 31.46
N ASP A 560 -2.94 0.57 32.11
CA ASP A 560 -2.97 0.84 33.55
C ASP A 560 -3.79 2.07 33.97
N LEU A 561 -4.18 2.95 33.04
CA LEU A 561 -5.01 4.12 33.35
C LEU A 561 -6.46 3.74 33.62
N SER A 562 -7.16 4.53 34.44
CA SER A 562 -8.63 4.45 34.50
C SER A 562 -9.25 4.98 33.20
N ILE A 563 -10.47 4.53 32.90
CA ILE A 563 -11.18 4.89 31.66
C ILE A 563 -11.42 6.41 31.54
N LEU A 564 -11.74 7.07 32.66
CA LEU A 564 -11.90 8.53 32.69
C LEU A 564 -10.57 9.26 32.48
N GLU A 565 -9.49 8.84 33.14
CA GLU A 565 -8.16 9.44 32.99
C GLU A 565 -7.57 9.22 31.58
N TYR A 566 -7.88 8.09 30.94
CA TYR A 566 -7.45 7.78 29.59
C TYR A 566 -7.99 8.79 28.55
N ILE A 567 -9.26 9.20 28.66
CA ILE A 567 -9.81 10.23 27.78
C ILE A 567 -9.26 11.62 28.14
N VAL A 568 -9.22 11.97 29.43
CA VAL A 568 -8.72 13.28 29.92
C VAL A 568 -7.25 13.53 29.53
N ARG A 569 -6.46 12.46 29.35
CA ARG A 569 -5.04 12.54 28.92
C ARG A 569 -4.86 12.72 27.40
N ASP A 570 -5.90 12.49 26.59
CA ASP A 570 -5.83 12.63 25.14
C ASP A 570 -5.74 14.14 24.77
N PRO A 571 -4.66 14.61 24.11
CA PRO A 571 -4.48 16.04 23.82
C PRO A 571 -5.62 16.68 23.02
N ARG A 572 -6.41 15.87 22.30
CA ARG A 572 -7.56 16.33 21.51
C ARG A 572 -8.78 16.73 22.34
N PHE A 573 -8.80 16.39 23.63
CA PHE A 573 -9.90 16.71 24.56
C PHE A 573 -9.46 17.61 25.72
N ALA A 574 -8.29 18.26 25.61
CA ALA A 574 -7.76 19.14 26.66
C ALA A 574 -8.68 20.33 27.00
N ASP A 575 -9.52 20.76 26.05
CA ASP A 575 -10.49 21.85 26.22
C ASP A 575 -11.87 21.38 26.73
N GLU A 576 -12.15 20.06 26.74
CA GLU A 576 -13.42 19.50 27.23
C GLU A 576 -13.34 19.25 28.74
N SER A 577 -14.42 19.58 29.47
CA SER A 577 -14.44 19.43 30.93
C SER A 577 -14.49 17.96 31.35
N ARG A 578 -13.90 17.64 32.51
CA ARG A 578 -13.91 16.28 33.07
C ARG A 578 -15.34 15.78 33.30
N GLU A 579 -16.22 16.70 33.67
CA GLU A 579 -17.65 16.49 33.86
C GLU A 579 -18.32 16.09 32.54
N ARG A 580 -18.04 16.81 31.44
CA ARG A 580 -18.60 16.51 30.12
C ARG A 580 -18.11 15.16 29.59
N ILE A 581 -16.84 14.82 29.83
CA ILE A 581 -16.28 13.50 29.50
C ILE A 581 -16.99 12.39 30.30
N ALA A 582 -17.27 12.61 31.58
CA ALA A 582 -18.00 11.65 32.42
C ALA A 582 -19.47 11.46 31.98
N GLU A 583 -20.15 12.53 31.55
CA GLU A 583 -21.51 12.46 30.96
C GLU A 583 -21.53 11.61 29.69
N VAL A 584 -20.63 11.86 28.74
CA VAL A 584 -20.58 11.13 27.46
C VAL A 584 -20.20 9.65 27.67
N LEU A 585 -19.34 9.37 28.66
CA LEU A 585 -19.07 8.00 29.11
C LEU A 585 -20.32 7.33 29.69
N GLU A 586 -21.13 8.05 30.49
CA GLU A 586 -22.38 7.52 31.04
C GLU A 586 -23.44 7.28 29.95
N GLU A 587 -23.52 8.14 28.93
CA GLU A 587 -24.42 8.02 27.78
C GLU A 587 -24.20 6.72 26.98
N VAL A 588 -22.95 6.30 26.79
CA VAL A 588 -22.63 4.99 26.15
C VAL A 588 -22.68 3.79 27.13
N GLY A 589 -22.90 4.06 28.43
CA GLY A 589 -23.16 3.06 29.47
C GLY A 589 -22.03 2.77 30.46
N PHE A 590 -21.01 3.63 30.57
CA PHE A 590 -20.02 3.56 31.66
C PHE A 590 -20.53 4.28 32.90
N THR A 591 -20.93 3.53 33.94
CA THR A 591 -21.45 4.12 35.18
C THR A 591 -20.42 5.00 35.89
N ALA A 592 -20.86 6.18 36.34
CA ALA A 592 -20.05 7.13 37.07
C ALA A 592 -19.84 6.74 38.55
N GLY A 593 -18.87 7.39 39.21
CA GLY A 593 -18.59 7.26 40.65
C GLY A 593 -17.39 6.36 41.00
N PRO A 594 -17.02 6.25 42.30
CA PRO A 594 -15.80 5.54 42.73
C PRO A 594 -15.83 4.04 42.45
N GLU A 595 -17.01 3.42 42.60
CA GLU A 595 -17.29 2.02 42.28
C GLU A 595 -17.93 1.86 40.88
N GLY A 596 -18.04 2.95 40.11
CA GLY A 596 -18.57 2.95 38.76
C GLY A 596 -17.55 2.48 37.74
N ARG A 597 -17.98 1.98 36.58
CA ARG A 597 -17.06 1.44 35.56
C ARG A 597 -16.07 2.49 35.04
N GLN A 598 -16.35 3.77 35.16
CA GLN A 598 -15.40 4.83 34.77
C GLN A 598 -14.06 4.81 35.55
N SER A 599 -14.02 4.19 36.75
CA SER A 599 -12.80 3.99 37.54
C SER A 599 -12.06 2.67 37.25
N GLU A 600 -12.66 1.75 36.48
CA GLU A 600 -11.98 0.52 36.03
C GLU A 600 -10.81 0.85 35.08
N LYS A 601 -9.80 -0.03 35.02
CA LYS A 601 -8.66 0.11 34.11
C LYS A 601 -9.05 -0.17 32.66
N VAL A 602 -8.48 0.58 31.72
CA VAL A 602 -8.66 0.34 30.27
C VAL A 602 -8.21 -1.07 29.86
N GLY A 603 -7.16 -1.59 30.49
CA GLY A 603 -6.66 -2.94 30.25
C GLY A 603 -7.65 -4.07 30.59
N SER A 604 -8.56 -3.86 31.55
CA SER A 604 -9.57 -4.85 31.95
C SER A 604 -10.83 -4.86 31.08
N LEU A 605 -10.99 -3.90 30.15
CA LEU A 605 -12.18 -3.85 29.29
C LEU A 605 -12.24 -5.00 28.29
N SER A 606 -13.41 -5.63 28.19
CA SER A 606 -13.71 -6.55 27.08
C SER A 606 -13.84 -5.80 25.75
N GLY A 607 -13.77 -6.51 24.61
CA GLY A 607 -13.86 -5.92 23.27
C GLY A 607 -15.05 -4.97 23.09
N GLY A 608 -16.24 -5.37 23.54
CA GLY A 608 -17.43 -4.52 23.46
C GLY A 608 -17.42 -3.26 24.33
N TRP A 609 -16.70 -3.29 25.46
CA TRP A 609 -16.48 -2.06 26.22
C TRP A 609 -15.39 -1.18 25.58
N LYS A 610 -14.37 -1.75 24.94
CA LYS A 610 -13.41 -0.98 24.14
C LYS A 610 -14.06 -0.29 22.94
N MET A 611 -15.01 -0.95 22.26
CA MET A 611 -15.82 -0.36 21.20
C MET A 611 -16.65 0.83 21.71
N LYS A 612 -17.35 0.67 22.85
CA LYS A 612 -18.09 1.76 23.51
C LYS A 612 -17.18 2.94 23.90
N LEU A 613 -15.98 2.67 24.39
CA LEU A 613 -14.98 3.69 24.72
C LEU A 613 -14.53 4.47 23.48
N ALA A 614 -14.32 3.79 22.35
CA ALA A 614 -13.94 4.43 21.11
C ALA A 614 -15.08 5.29 20.52
N LEU A 615 -16.33 4.83 20.64
CA LEU A 615 -17.52 5.61 20.25
C LEU A 615 -17.71 6.87 21.13
N ALA A 616 -17.49 6.76 22.45
CA ALA A 616 -17.50 7.94 23.33
C ALA A 616 -16.44 8.99 22.94
N ARG A 617 -15.24 8.56 22.53
CA ARG A 617 -14.22 9.47 21.97
C ARG A 617 -14.67 10.11 20.67
N ALA A 618 -15.34 9.38 19.79
CA ALA A 618 -15.88 9.92 18.54
C ALA A 618 -16.99 10.97 18.77
N MET A 619 -17.85 10.76 19.77
CA MET A 619 -18.83 11.76 20.23
C MET A 619 -18.15 13.04 20.72
N LEU A 620 -17.12 12.91 21.57
CA LEU A 620 -16.35 14.07 22.09
C LEU A 620 -15.65 14.85 20.97
N MET A 621 -15.16 14.18 19.92
CA MET A 621 -14.59 14.84 18.74
C MET A 621 -15.62 15.62 17.90
N ARG A 622 -16.93 15.37 18.10
CA ARG A 622 -18.03 15.87 17.26
C ARG A 622 -17.78 15.58 15.77
N ALA A 623 -17.49 14.31 15.47
CA ALA A 623 -17.13 13.87 14.12
C ALA A 623 -18.32 13.92 13.14
N ASP A 624 -18.09 14.50 11.96
CA ASP A 624 -19.05 14.52 10.84
C ASP A 624 -19.11 13.18 10.09
N VAL A 625 -17.98 12.46 10.08
CA VAL A 625 -17.83 11.14 9.44
C VAL A 625 -17.22 10.13 10.41
N LEU A 626 -17.99 9.08 10.72
CA LEU A 626 -17.53 7.90 11.47
C LEU A 626 -17.01 6.84 10.50
N LEU A 627 -15.79 6.36 10.76
CA LEU A 627 -15.15 5.28 10.01
C LEU A 627 -15.06 4.04 10.93
N LEU A 628 -15.81 2.98 10.60
CA LEU A 628 -15.97 1.78 11.43
C LEU A 628 -15.43 0.55 10.71
N ASP A 629 -14.28 0.01 11.15
CA ASP A 629 -13.67 -1.21 10.57
C ASP A 629 -14.00 -2.46 11.40
N GLU A 630 -14.81 -3.35 10.82
CA GLU A 630 -15.35 -4.56 11.45
C GLU A 630 -15.86 -4.30 12.89
N PRO A 631 -16.80 -3.37 13.10
CA PRO A 631 -17.20 -2.94 14.44
C PRO A 631 -17.98 -4.02 15.21
N THR A 632 -18.41 -5.08 14.53
CA THR A 632 -19.04 -6.28 15.10
C THR A 632 -18.02 -7.26 15.69
N ASN A 633 -16.72 -7.12 15.39
CA ASN A 633 -15.70 -8.02 15.92
C ASN A 633 -15.57 -7.93 17.44
N HIS A 634 -15.39 -9.09 18.08
CA HIS A 634 -15.28 -9.25 19.54
C HIS A 634 -16.49 -8.75 20.35
N LEU A 635 -17.59 -8.37 19.70
CA LEU A 635 -18.88 -8.10 20.33
C LEU A 635 -19.65 -9.41 20.56
N ASP A 636 -20.53 -9.40 21.56
CA ASP A 636 -21.62 -10.38 21.64
C ASP A 636 -22.87 -9.84 20.93
N VAL A 637 -23.85 -10.72 20.69
CA VAL A 637 -25.10 -10.40 19.99
C VAL A 637 -25.85 -9.21 20.63
N ALA A 638 -25.75 -9.05 21.96
CA ALA A 638 -26.39 -7.95 22.67
C ALA A 638 -25.71 -6.59 22.41
N ASN A 639 -24.38 -6.55 22.36
CA ASN A 639 -23.65 -5.32 22.04
C ASN A 639 -23.71 -4.98 20.54
N VAL A 640 -23.81 -5.97 19.63
CA VAL A 640 -24.09 -5.73 18.19
C VAL A 640 -25.46 -5.05 18.02
N ALA A 641 -26.51 -5.57 18.66
CA ALA A 641 -27.84 -4.97 18.62
C ALA A 641 -27.88 -3.55 19.21
N TRP A 642 -27.13 -3.29 20.29
CA TRP A 642 -26.97 -1.95 20.85
C TRP A 642 -26.29 -1.00 19.84
N LEU A 643 -25.23 -1.43 19.16
CA LEU A 643 -24.53 -0.63 18.16
C LEU A 643 -25.44 -0.32 16.95
N GLY A 644 -26.18 -1.30 16.45
CA GLY A 644 -27.13 -1.11 15.36
C GLY A 644 -28.22 -0.09 15.72
N LYS A 645 -28.70 -0.10 16.97
CA LYS A 645 -29.64 0.92 17.48
C LYS A 645 -28.99 2.30 17.57
N TYR A 646 -27.75 2.38 18.05
CA TYR A 646 -27.00 3.64 18.19
C TYR A 646 -26.78 4.35 16.85
N LEU A 647 -26.33 3.61 15.82
CA LEU A 647 -26.10 4.17 14.48
C LEU A 647 -27.39 4.59 13.78
N LYS A 648 -28.53 3.97 14.12
CA LYS A 648 -29.84 4.37 13.60
C LYS A 648 -30.44 5.60 14.28
N SER A 649 -30.08 5.91 15.52
CA SER A 649 -30.59 7.10 16.22
C SER A 649 -29.83 8.39 15.85
N HIS A 650 -28.57 8.29 15.43
CA HIS A 650 -27.70 9.43 15.12
C HIS A 650 -27.68 9.75 13.62
N THR A 651 -28.81 10.21 13.08
CA THR A 651 -28.97 10.48 11.64
C THR A 651 -28.25 11.73 11.13
N GLU A 652 -27.68 12.57 12.01
CA GLU A 652 -26.90 13.75 11.60
C GLU A 652 -25.45 13.41 11.21
N ILE A 653 -24.96 12.24 11.65
CA ILE A 653 -23.58 11.80 11.48
C ILE A 653 -23.50 10.83 10.29
N THR A 654 -22.58 11.08 9.37
CA THR A 654 -22.35 10.20 8.23
C THR A 654 -21.48 9.03 8.66
N SER A 655 -21.78 7.80 8.25
CA SER A 655 -21.00 6.62 8.64
C SER A 655 -20.51 5.84 7.42
N LEU A 656 -19.24 5.46 7.40
CA LEU A 656 -18.66 4.48 6.48
C LEU A 656 -18.30 3.21 7.27
N ILE A 657 -18.93 2.10 6.90
CA ILE A 657 -18.95 0.88 7.70
C ILE A 657 -18.39 -0.28 6.88
N VAL A 658 -17.31 -0.90 7.35
CA VAL A 658 -16.85 -2.21 6.86
C VAL A 658 -17.33 -3.27 7.85
N SER A 659 -18.07 -4.27 7.38
CA SER A 659 -18.44 -5.43 8.21
C SER A 659 -18.59 -6.69 7.36
N HIS A 660 -18.22 -7.84 7.92
CA HIS A 660 -18.52 -9.16 7.40
C HIS A 660 -19.88 -9.72 7.87
N ASP A 661 -20.60 -9.02 8.76
CA ASP A 661 -21.94 -9.40 9.21
C ASP A 661 -23.03 -8.81 8.31
N SER A 662 -23.60 -9.66 7.45
CA SER A 662 -24.65 -9.29 6.51
C SER A 662 -25.95 -8.85 7.19
N GLY A 663 -26.27 -9.40 8.37
CA GLY A 663 -27.45 -9.00 9.13
C GLY A 663 -27.30 -7.58 9.69
N PHE A 664 -26.11 -7.24 10.16
CA PHE A 664 -25.77 -5.88 10.61
C PHE A 664 -25.80 -4.87 9.45
N LEU A 665 -25.24 -5.22 8.28
CA LEU A 665 -25.29 -4.36 7.10
C LEU A 665 -26.72 -4.12 6.60
N ASP A 666 -27.57 -5.15 6.59
CA ASP A 666 -28.99 -5.03 6.24
C ASP A 666 -29.79 -4.14 7.18
N GLU A 667 -29.49 -4.18 8.47
CA GLU A 667 -30.21 -3.43 9.50
C GLU A 667 -29.79 -1.95 9.57
N VAL A 668 -28.53 -1.62 9.22
CA VAL A 668 -27.94 -0.29 9.47
C VAL A 668 -27.74 0.54 8.21
N CYS A 669 -27.29 -0.05 7.09
CA CYS A 669 -26.82 0.72 5.93
C CYS A 669 -27.98 1.26 5.07
N THR A 670 -27.79 2.46 4.52
CA THR A 670 -28.70 3.11 3.54
C THR A 670 -28.25 2.94 2.10
N ASP A 671 -26.93 2.80 1.92
CA ASP A 671 -26.26 2.78 0.63
C ASP A 671 -25.07 1.81 0.71
N ILE A 672 -24.73 1.14 -0.39
CA ILE A 672 -23.60 0.21 -0.48
C ILE A 672 -22.58 0.70 -1.50
N TYR A 673 -21.35 0.96 -1.05
CA TYR A 673 -20.20 1.13 -1.92
C TYR A 673 -19.57 -0.25 -2.18
N HIS A 674 -19.63 -0.73 -3.42
CA HIS A 674 -19.06 -2.02 -3.81
C HIS A 674 -17.78 -1.85 -4.64
N TYR A 675 -16.75 -2.65 -4.32
CA TYR A 675 -15.49 -2.69 -5.07
C TYR A 675 -15.62 -3.48 -6.37
N GLU A 676 -15.57 -2.80 -7.52
CA GLU A 676 -15.71 -3.39 -8.85
C GLU A 676 -14.56 -2.98 -9.77
N GLN A 677 -13.80 -3.96 -10.29
CA GLN A 677 -12.73 -3.71 -11.27
C GLN A 677 -11.74 -2.59 -10.88
N LYS A 678 -11.41 -2.47 -9.58
CA LYS A 678 -10.60 -1.39 -8.98
C LYS A 678 -11.27 0.00 -8.99
N LYS A 679 -12.60 0.06 -8.95
CA LYS A 679 -13.40 1.27 -8.70
C LYS A 679 -14.40 1.02 -7.57
N LEU A 680 -14.87 2.09 -6.95
CA LEU A 680 -16.01 2.10 -6.05
C LEU A 680 -17.25 2.44 -6.87
N VAL A 681 -18.29 1.63 -6.74
CA VAL A 681 -19.61 1.88 -7.33
C VAL A 681 -20.61 2.01 -6.19
N CYS A 682 -21.36 3.11 -6.16
CA CYS A 682 -22.40 3.34 -5.16
C CYS A 682 -23.74 2.74 -5.63
N TYR A 683 -24.38 1.99 -4.75
CA TYR A 683 -25.72 1.44 -4.93
C TYR A 683 -26.62 1.96 -3.81
N LYS A 684 -27.74 2.63 -4.17
CA LYS A 684 -28.75 3.05 -3.17
C LYS A 684 -29.53 1.81 -2.68
N GLY A 685 -29.78 1.76 -1.37
CA GLY A 685 -30.41 0.63 -0.68
C GLY A 685 -29.45 -0.15 0.22
N ASN A 686 -29.98 -1.06 1.05
CA ASN A 686 -29.18 -1.90 1.94
C ASN A 686 -28.55 -3.10 1.20
N LEU A 687 -27.89 -4.01 1.93
CA LEU A 687 -27.22 -5.16 1.33
C LEU A 687 -28.19 -6.08 0.55
N ALA A 688 -29.41 -6.30 1.06
CA ALA A 688 -30.44 -7.08 0.39
C ALA A 688 -30.94 -6.43 -0.92
N ASP A 689 -31.04 -5.09 -0.94
CA ASP A 689 -31.38 -4.34 -2.15
C ASP A 689 -30.25 -4.38 -3.18
N PHE A 690 -28.99 -4.25 -2.73
CA PHE A 690 -27.81 -4.42 -3.57
C PHE A 690 -27.74 -5.83 -4.19
N VAL A 691 -27.96 -6.89 -3.41
CA VAL A 691 -27.97 -8.28 -3.93
C VAL A 691 -29.15 -8.54 -4.87
N ARG A 692 -30.26 -7.79 -4.74
CA ARG A 692 -31.37 -7.82 -5.71
C ARG A 692 -30.98 -7.18 -7.05
N GLN A 693 -30.22 -6.07 -7.01
CA GLN A 693 -29.70 -5.40 -8.21
C GLN A 693 -28.55 -6.20 -8.85
N LYS A 694 -27.70 -6.85 -8.05
CA LYS A 694 -26.55 -7.64 -8.50
C LYS A 694 -26.59 -9.09 -7.96
N PRO A 695 -27.25 -10.03 -8.67
CA PRO A 695 -27.41 -11.41 -8.21
C PRO A 695 -26.09 -12.19 -7.99
N GLU A 696 -24.99 -11.76 -8.61
CA GLU A 696 -23.65 -12.31 -8.39
C GLU A 696 -23.15 -12.09 -6.95
N ALA A 697 -23.66 -11.05 -6.28
CA ALA A 697 -23.32 -10.70 -4.92
C ALA A 697 -24.03 -11.58 -3.86
N LYS A 698 -24.78 -12.62 -4.26
CA LYS A 698 -25.42 -13.57 -3.34
C LYS A 698 -24.44 -14.33 -2.43
N SER A 699 -23.14 -14.38 -2.75
CA SER A 699 -22.12 -14.89 -1.82
C SER A 699 -22.07 -14.11 -0.50
N TYR A 700 -22.54 -12.86 -0.46
CA TYR A 700 -22.73 -12.12 0.79
C TYR A 700 -23.80 -12.72 1.72
N TYR A 701 -24.60 -13.70 1.28
CA TYR A 701 -25.57 -14.42 2.14
C TYR A 701 -25.34 -15.92 2.25
N THR A 702 -24.53 -16.55 1.38
CA THR A 702 -24.35 -18.01 1.35
C THR A 702 -22.90 -18.41 1.60
N LEU A 703 -22.67 -19.53 2.28
CA LEU A 703 -21.33 -20.12 2.46
C LEU A 703 -20.89 -20.91 1.22
N SER A 704 -21.10 -20.34 0.02
CA SER A 704 -20.78 -21.00 -1.27
C SER A 704 -19.32 -20.79 -1.66
N ALA A 705 -18.54 -21.86 -1.74
CA ALA A 705 -17.12 -21.82 -2.13
C ALA A 705 -16.91 -21.70 -3.66
N THR A 706 -17.44 -20.64 -4.28
CA THR A 706 -17.40 -20.42 -5.73
C THR A 706 -16.03 -19.97 -6.26
N GLN A 707 -15.17 -19.38 -5.41
CA GLN A 707 -13.91 -18.76 -5.86
C GLN A 707 -12.68 -19.17 -5.05
N VAL A 708 -12.78 -19.33 -3.72
CA VAL A 708 -11.66 -19.73 -2.85
C VAL A 708 -11.95 -21.12 -2.25
N GLN A 709 -11.12 -22.11 -2.60
CA GLN A 709 -11.24 -23.47 -2.06
C GLN A 709 -10.05 -23.79 -1.17
N PHE A 710 -10.30 -24.02 0.12
CA PHE A 710 -9.27 -24.54 1.03
C PHE A 710 -9.23 -26.07 0.96
N LYS A 711 -8.03 -26.65 1.00
CA LYS A 711 -7.79 -28.09 1.00
C LYS A 711 -6.92 -28.46 2.19
N PHE A 712 -7.56 -29.01 3.22
CA PHE A 712 -6.85 -29.49 4.40
C PHE A 712 -6.19 -30.86 4.14
N PRO A 713 -4.91 -31.03 4.50
CA PRO A 713 -4.27 -32.34 4.41
C PRO A 713 -4.96 -33.36 5.32
N ALA A 714 -4.95 -34.62 4.90
CA ALA A 714 -5.49 -35.70 5.72
C ALA A 714 -4.63 -35.89 6.99
N PRO A 715 -5.26 -36.17 8.15
CA PRO A 715 -4.55 -36.52 9.37
C PRO A 715 -3.77 -37.83 9.20
N GLY A 716 -2.69 -37.98 9.97
CA GLY A 716 -1.95 -39.23 10.06
C GLY A 716 -2.76 -40.37 10.69
N ILE A 717 -2.25 -41.60 10.60
CA ILE A 717 -2.88 -42.77 11.22
C ILE A 717 -2.42 -42.87 12.68
N LEU A 718 -3.33 -42.64 13.64
CA LEU A 718 -3.04 -42.83 15.06
C LEU A 718 -2.87 -44.31 15.42
N THR A 719 -1.63 -44.71 15.73
CA THR A 719 -1.31 -46.09 16.12
C THR A 719 -2.09 -46.52 17.37
N GLY A 720 -2.90 -47.58 17.25
CA GLY A 720 -3.74 -48.11 18.33
C GLY A 720 -5.19 -47.60 18.34
N VAL A 721 -5.54 -46.63 17.49
CA VAL A 721 -6.92 -46.17 17.30
C VAL A 721 -7.51 -46.88 16.06
N LYS A 722 -8.50 -47.75 16.27
CA LYS A 722 -9.17 -48.50 15.17
C LYS A 722 -10.50 -47.89 14.72
N SER A 723 -11.07 -46.96 15.50
CA SER A 723 -12.34 -46.28 15.22
C SER A 723 -12.16 -44.79 15.45
N ASN A 724 -12.70 -43.98 14.53
CA ASN A 724 -12.62 -42.51 14.61
C ASN A 724 -13.39 -41.94 15.81
N THR A 725 -14.40 -42.67 16.31
CA THR A 725 -15.22 -42.31 17.48
C THR A 725 -14.55 -42.57 18.83
N ARG A 726 -13.36 -43.20 18.85
CA ARG A 726 -12.64 -43.44 20.11
C ARG A 726 -12.08 -42.13 20.64
N SER A 727 -12.19 -41.90 21.96
CA SER A 727 -11.54 -40.76 22.63
C SER A 727 -10.03 -40.79 22.38
N ILE A 728 -9.50 -39.70 21.81
CA ILE A 728 -8.07 -39.45 21.58
C ILE A 728 -7.50 -38.39 22.53
N LEU A 729 -8.38 -37.55 23.08
CA LEU A 729 -8.09 -36.62 24.15
C LEU A 729 -9.27 -36.64 25.14
N ARG A 730 -8.99 -36.58 26.45
CA ARG A 730 -9.99 -36.58 27.51
C ARG A 730 -9.57 -35.64 28.63
N MET A 731 -10.52 -34.91 29.20
CA MET A 731 -10.36 -34.09 30.39
C MET A 731 -11.40 -34.55 31.42
N SER A 732 -10.98 -34.77 32.67
CA SER A 732 -11.87 -35.24 33.73
C SER A 732 -11.69 -34.42 35.02
N ASN A 733 -12.78 -33.81 35.46
CA ASN A 733 -12.92 -33.09 36.73
C ASN A 733 -11.87 -31.98 36.93
N CYS A 734 -11.55 -31.23 35.88
CA CYS A 734 -10.47 -30.25 35.94
C CYS A 734 -10.89 -28.88 36.46
N THR A 735 -10.15 -28.39 37.46
CA THR A 735 -10.27 -27.04 38.03
C THR A 735 -9.02 -26.23 37.70
N TYR A 736 -9.17 -24.96 37.31
CA TYR A 736 -8.05 -24.06 37.07
C TYR A 736 -8.28 -22.61 37.53
N THR A 737 -7.26 -22.05 38.19
CA THR A 737 -7.21 -20.66 38.69
C THR A 737 -5.93 -19.99 38.21
N TYR A 738 -6.03 -18.79 37.62
CA TYR A 738 -4.85 -17.99 37.28
C TYR A 738 -4.16 -17.40 38.53
N PRO A 739 -2.82 -17.28 38.55
CA PRO A 739 -2.10 -16.61 39.65
C PRO A 739 -2.63 -15.20 39.89
N GLY A 740 -2.90 -14.86 41.15
CA GLY A 740 -3.45 -13.55 41.54
C GLY A 740 -4.97 -13.41 41.43
N SER A 741 -5.69 -14.38 40.84
CA SER A 741 -7.17 -14.38 40.83
C SER A 741 -7.75 -14.95 42.12
N SER A 742 -8.79 -14.30 42.66
CA SER A 742 -9.55 -14.78 43.83
C SER A 742 -10.62 -15.83 43.49
N LYS A 743 -10.94 -16.04 42.20
CA LYS A 743 -11.94 -17.00 41.72
C LYS A 743 -11.35 -17.96 40.68
N PRO A 744 -11.72 -19.25 40.69
CA PRO A 744 -11.35 -20.20 39.66
C PRO A 744 -11.96 -19.79 38.31
N SER A 745 -11.18 -19.92 37.25
CA SER A 745 -11.61 -19.61 35.87
C SER A 745 -12.30 -20.80 35.21
N LEU A 746 -12.03 -22.02 35.68
CA LEU A 746 -12.78 -23.24 35.38
C LEU A 746 -12.93 -24.09 36.63
N THR A 747 -14.08 -24.75 36.79
CA THR A 747 -14.40 -25.62 37.93
C THR A 747 -15.05 -26.92 37.44
N ASP A 748 -14.51 -28.07 37.86
CA ASP A 748 -15.04 -29.41 37.57
C ASP A 748 -15.32 -29.68 36.07
N ALA A 749 -14.47 -29.15 35.19
CA ALA A 749 -14.68 -29.27 33.75
C ALA A 749 -14.33 -30.69 33.25
N SER A 750 -15.27 -31.32 32.54
CA SER A 750 -15.11 -32.68 31.98
C SER A 750 -15.58 -32.75 30.53
N CYS A 751 -14.74 -33.26 29.63
CA CYS A 751 -15.07 -33.47 28.22
C CYS A 751 -14.17 -34.51 27.54
N ASN A 752 -14.58 -34.97 26.36
CA ASN A 752 -13.87 -35.96 25.56
C ASN A 752 -13.92 -35.60 24.07
N LEU A 753 -12.89 -36.00 23.33
CA LEU A 753 -12.70 -35.63 21.92
C LEU A 753 -12.21 -36.83 21.11
N SER A 754 -12.70 -36.93 19.88
CA SER A 754 -12.44 -38.02 18.94
C SER A 754 -12.02 -37.49 17.55
N LEU A 755 -11.61 -38.37 16.63
CA LEU A 755 -11.30 -37.97 15.25
C LEU A 755 -12.56 -37.55 14.46
N SER A 756 -13.75 -37.98 14.91
CA SER A 756 -15.04 -37.56 14.33
C SER A 756 -15.65 -36.34 14.99
N SER A 757 -15.09 -35.83 16.09
CA SER A 757 -15.70 -34.73 16.85
C SER A 757 -15.76 -33.43 16.03
N ARG A 758 -16.87 -32.71 16.19
CA ARG A 758 -17.17 -31.41 15.57
C ARG A 758 -17.87 -30.53 16.62
N VAL A 759 -17.05 -29.90 17.44
CA VAL A 759 -17.48 -29.22 18.67
C VAL A 759 -17.40 -27.70 18.51
N ALA A 760 -18.48 -27.00 18.83
CA ALA A 760 -18.47 -25.57 19.06
C ALA A 760 -18.52 -25.26 20.56
N ILE A 761 -17.66 -24.35 21.03
CA ILE A 761 -17.62 -23.86 22.41
C ILE A 761 -18.27 -22.47 22.44
N ILE A 762 -19.42 -22.36 23.10
CA ILE A 762 -20.28 -21.17 23.12
C ILE A 762 -20.37 -20.63 24.55
N GLY A 763 -20.36 -19.31 24.72
CA GLY A 763 -20.45 -18.68 26.03
C GLY A 763 -20.05 -17.21 25.98
N ALA A 764 -20.42 -16.46 27.02
CA ALA A 764 -20.10 -15.05 27.16
C ALA A 764 -18.58 -14.80 27.20
N ASN A 765 -18.17 -13.58 26.83
CA ASN A 765 -16.78 -13.18 26.94
C ASN A 765 -16.34 -13.20 28.42
N GLY A 766 -15.19 -13.80 28.71
CA GLY A 766 -14.69 -14.01 30.07
C GLY A 766 -15.18 -15.29 30.77
N ALA A 767 -16.14 -16.05 30.22
CA ALA A 767 -16.73 -17.23 30.88
C ALA A 767 -15.78 -18.44 31.08
N GLY A 768 -14.56 -18.40 30.54
CA GLY A 768 -13.56 -19.48 30.63
C GLY A 768 -13.26 -20.24 29.31
N LYS A 769 -13.86 -19.84 28.18
CA LYS A 769 -13.72 -20.50 26.85
C LYS A 769 -12.26 -20.75 26.45
N SER A 770 -11.43 -19.71 26.41
CA SER A 770 -10.01 -19.85 26.01
C SER A 770 -9.17 -20.56 27.07
N THR A 771 -9.54 -20.48 28.36
CA THR A 771 -8.90 -21.27 29.44
C THR A 771 -9.13 -22.78 29.24
N LEU A 772 -10.33 -23.17 28.80
CA LEU A 772 -10.67 -24.55 28.47
C LEU A 772 -9.79 -25.08 27.34
N ILE A 773 -9.61 -24.30 26.27
CA ILE A 773 -8.70 -24.65 25.18
C ILE A 773 -7.23 -24.70 25.64
N LYS A 774 -6.78 -23.75 26.47
CA LYS A 774 -5.41 -23.75 27.01
C LYS A 774 -5.10 -25.01 27.83
N MET A 775 -6.07 -25.53 28.59
CA MET A 775 -5.93 -26.81 29.28
C MET A 775 -5.91 -28.00 28.31
N LEU A 776 -6.83 -28.04 27.33
CA LEU A 776 -6.90 -29.13 26.33
C LEU A 776 -5.67 -29.20 25.42
N THR A 777 -5.09 -28.04 25.05
CA THR A 777 -3.88 -27.95 24.22
C THR A 777 -2.58 -28.04 25.03
N GLY A 778 -2.69 -28.16 26.36
CA GLY A 778 -1.56 -28.30 27.28
C GLY A 778 -0.70 -27.05 27.43
N GLU A 779 -1.27 -25.84 27.29
CA GLU A 779 -0.62 -24.57 27.61
C GLU A 779 -0.70 -24.25 29.11
N THR A 780 -1.79 -24.64 29.78
CA THR A 780 -1.93 -24.58 31.24
C THR A 780 -2.06 -25.99 31.83
N LYS A 781 -1.48 -26.22 33.00
CA LYS A 781 -1.71 -27.43 33.80
C LYS A 781 -2.89 -27.18 34.75
N PRO A 782 -3.86 -28.10 34.88
CA PRO A 782 -4.92 -27.97 35.87
C PRO A 782 -4.37 -28.17 37.30
N GLN A 783 -4.96 -27.52 38.29
CA GLN A 783 -4.63 -27.75 39.71
C GLN A 783 -5.26 -29.05 40.25
N GLU A 784 -6.46 -29.38 39.77
CA GLU A 784 -7.20 -30.59 40.13
C GLU A 784 -7.66 -31.33 38.87
N GLY A 785 -7.91 -32.63 38.95
CA GLY A 785 -8.33 -33.46 37.80
C GLY A 785 -7.19 -33.83 36.84
N THR A 786 -7.53 -34.46 35.72
CA THR A 786 -6.55 -34.98 34.75
C THR A 786 -6.90 -34.71 33.28
N VAL A 787 -5.86 -34.45 32.48
CA VAL A 787 -5.93 -34.33 31.02
C VAL A 787 -5.13 -35.47 30.38
N GLU A 788 -5.80 -36.37 29.69
CA GLU A 788 -5.21 -37.52 28.99
C GLU A 788 -5.10 -37.22 27.48
N LYS A 789 -3.86 -37.23 26.96
CA LYS A 789 -3.53 -37.06 25.53
C LYS A 789 -3.02 -38.38 24.95
N HIS A 790 -3.51 -38.81 23.78
CA HIS A 790 -2.87 -39.90 23.03
C HIS A 790 -1.44 -39.49 22.59
N PRO A 791 -0.40 -40.32 22.77
CA PRO A 791 1.00 -39.89 22.55
C PRO A 791 1.30 -39.32 21.16
N ASN A 792 0.76 -39.91 20.09
CA ASN A 792 0.99 -39.43 18.72
C ASN A 792 -0.03 -38.35 18.29
N LEU A 793 -0.82 -37.80 19.21
CA LEU A 793 -1.80 -36.77 18.89
C LEU A 793 -1.14 -35.43 18.60
N ARG A 794 -1.03 -35.10 17.33
CA ARG A 794 -0.79 -33.73 16.85
C ARG A 794 -2.06 -32.88 16.89
N ILE A 795 -1.96 -31.70 17.49
CA ILE A 795 -3.03 -30.69 17.59
C ILE A 795 -2.55 -29.44 16.84
N GLY A 796 -3.24 -29.05 15.78
CA GLY A 796 -3.06 -27.74 15.16
C GLY A 796 -3.91 -26.73 15.91
N TYR A 797 -3.29 -25.69 16.48
CA TYR A 797 -3.99 -24.69 17.28
C TYR A 797 -3.82 -23.30 16.67
N ILE A 798 -4.94 -22.63 16.43
CA ILE A 798 -5.01 -21.24 16.01
C ILE A 798 -5.64 -20.46 17.17
N LYS A 799 -4.82 -19.64 17.84
CA LYS A 799 -5.21 -18.73 18.92
C LYS A 799 -5.96 -17.52 18.38
N GLN A 800 -6.83 -16.93 19.21
CA GLN A 800 -7.43 -15.62 18.92
C GLN A 800 -6.36 -14.52 18.68
N HIS A 801 -5.23 -14.61 19.39
CA HIS A 801 -4.05 -13.75 19.25
C HIS A 801 -2.90 -14.44 18.47
N ALA A 802 -3.19 -15.32 17.50
CA ALA A 802 -2.14 -16.04 16.79
C ALA A 802 -1.19 -15.15 15.96
N LEU A 803 -1.57 -13.88 15.74
CA LEU A 803 -0.75 -12.89 15.06
C LEU A 803 0.57 -12.60 15.80
N GLU A 804 0.60 -12.62 17.14
CA GLU A 804 1.80 -12.30 17.95
C GLU A 804 3.04 -13.12 17.53
N HIS A 805 2.86 -14.42 17.26
CA HIS A 805 3.94 -15.32 16.84
C HIS A 805 4.45 -15.04 15.41
N VAL A 806 3.63 -14.40 14.58
CA VAL A 806 3.94 -14.00 13.20
C VAL A 806 4.52 -12.58 13.18
N GLU A 807 4.07 -11.71 14.09
CA GLU A 807 4.56 -10.35 14.32
C GLU A 807 6.01 -10.30 14.85
N MET A 808 6.49 -11.38 15.47
CA MET A 808 7.92 -11.54 15.78
C MET A 808 8.82 -11.77 14.54
N HIS A 809 8.24 -11.96 13.36
CA HIS A 809 8.94 -12.32 12.12
C HIS A 809 8.47 -11.52 10.89
N MET A 810 8.14 -10.24 11.09
CA MET A 810 7.69 -9.32 10.03
C MET A 810 8.65 -9.24 8.85
N GLU A 811 9.95 -9.38 9.08
CA GLU A 811 11.03 -9.27 8.10
C GLU A 811 11.21 -10.52 7.21
N LYS A 812 10.48 -11.60 7.48
CA LYS A 812 10.52 -12.84 6.69
C LYS A 812 9.34 -12.90 5.74
N THR A 813 9.50 -13.61 4.63
CA THR A 813 8.35 -14.01 3.79
C THR A 813 7.62 -15.21 4.39
N PRO A 814 6.32 -15.45 4.09
CA PRO A 814 5.58 -16.62 4.56
C PRO A 814 6.29 -17.95 4.31
N ASN A 815 6.96 -18.08 3.15
CA ASN A 815 7.76 -19.25 2.82
C ASN A 815 8.94 -19.43 3.80
N GLN A 816 9.71 -18.36 4.04
CA GLN A 816 10.83 -18.36 4.99
C GLN A 816 10.38 -18.60 6.44
N TYR A 817 9.23 -18.06 6.85
CA TYR A 817 8.64 -18.32 8.17
C TYR A 817 8.31 -19.82 8.35
N LEU A 818 7.72 -20.46 7.33
CA LEU A 818 7.40 -21.89 7.40
C LEU A 818 8.67 -22.76 7.43
N GLN A 819 9.69 -22.39 6.65
CA GLN A 819 11.03 -23.03 6.72
C GLN A 819 11.65 -22.86 8.11
N TRP A 820 11.61 -21.66 8.70
CA TRP A 820 12.14 -21.39 10.04
C TRP A 820 11.43 -22.19 11.14
N ARG A 821 10.10 -22.31 11.04
CA ARG A 821 9.22 -23.01 12.00
C ARG A 821 9.51 -24.51 12.05
N TYR A 822 9.83 -25.11 10.91
CA TYR A 822 10.00 -26.55 10.75
C TYR A 822 11.45 -27.00 10.46
N ALA A 823 12.43 -26.10 10.56
CA ALA A 823 13.82 -26.30 10.12
C ALA A 823 14.49 -27.59 10.63
N ASN A 824 14.15 -28.04 11.83
CA ASN A 824 14.75 -29.22 12.46
C ASN A 824 13.92 -30.51 12.28
N GLY A 825 12.77 -30.46 11.57
CA GLY A 825 11.83 -31.58 11.46
C GLY A 825 10.81 -31.68 12.62
N ASP A 826 10.80 -30.69 13.51
CA ASP A 826 9.82 -30.52 14.58
C ASP A 826 9.07 -29.18 14.44
N ASP A 827 7.95 -29.01 15.15
CA ASP A 827 7.24 -27.73 15.22
C ASP A 827 7.79 -26.88 16.37
N ARG A 828 8.65 -25.91 16.05
CA ARG A 828 9.31 -25.07 17.06
C ARG A 828 8.32 -24.29 17.93
N GLU A 829 7.11 -23.98 17.44
CA GLU A 829 6.08 -23.31 18.22
C GLU A 829 5.61 -24.18 19.41
N VAL A 830 5.61 -25.50 19.26
CA VAL A 830 5.19 -26.44 20.32
C VAL A 830 6.23 -26.49 21.44
N LEU A 831 7.52 -26.43 21.12
CA LEU A 831 8.62 -26.44 22.10
C LEU A 831 8.64 -25.18 22.98
N MET A 832 8.19 -24.03 22.45
CA MET A 832 8.15 -22.75 23.17
C MET A 832 7.02 -22.65 24.20
N LYS A 833 6.17 -23.68 24.35
CA LYS A 833 5.08 -23.71 25.35
C LYS A 833 5.63 -23.80 26.78
N GLN A 834 5.05 -23.04 27.70
CA GLN A 834 5.45 -23.01 29.12
C GLN A 834 5.45 -24.39 29.80
N THR A 835 4.57 -25.31 29.39
CA THR A 835 4.54 -26.68 29.94
C THR A 835 5.68 -27.59 29.45
N ARG A 836 6.40 -27.18 28.39
CA ARG A 836 7.53 -27.90 27.79
C ARG A 836 8.88 -27.42 28.35
N VAL A 837 8.98 -26.16 28.74
CA VAL A 837 10.17 -25.64 29.44
C VAL A 837 10.40 -26.44 30.73
N LEU A 838 11.61 -26.96 30.92
CA LEU A 838 12.02 -27.64 32.15
C LEU A 838 12.03 -26.65 33.31
N THR A 839 11.32 -26.95 34.40
CA THR A 839 11.42 -26.19 35.65
C THR A 839 12.63 -26.67 36.45
N GLU A 840 13.04 -25.91 37.45
CA GLU A 840 14.20 -26.27 38.28
C GLU A 840 14.00 -27.61 39.00
N GLU A 841 12.74 -27.93 39.34
CA GLU A 841 12.33 -29.24 39.87
C GLU A 841 12.59 -30.39 38.87
N ASP A 842 12.32 -30.22 37.57
CA ASP A 842 12.62 -31.25 36.56
C ASP A 842 14.13 -31.40 36.34
N ARG A 843 14.90 -30.30 36.46
CA ARG A 843 16.36 -30.33 36.36
C ARG A 843 16.97 -31.16 37.49
N LEU A 844 16.50 -30.94 38.73
CA LEU A 844 16.86 -31.78 39.89
C LEU A 844 16.40 -33.23 39.70
N GLN A 845 15.24 -33.47 39.06
CA GLN A 845 14.79 -34.82 38.73
C GLN A 845 15.70 -35.51 37.69
N MET A 846 16.22 -34.79 36.69
CA MET A 846 17.22 -35.31 35.74
C MET A 846 18.54 -35.71 36.42
N GLU A 847 18.88 -35.08 37.55
CA GLU A 847 20.03 -35.47 38.35
C GLU A 847 19.79 -36.70 39.23
N THR A 848 18.54 -37.17 39.38
CA THR A 848 18.19 -38.28 40.26
C THR A 848 18.58 -39.62 39.63
N PRO A 849 19.43 -40.44 40.28
CA PRO A 849 19.80 -41.74 39.75
C PRO A 849 18.66 -42.76 39.82
N ILE A 850 18.51 -43.54 38.75
CA ILE A 850 17.58 -44.67 38.64
C ILE A 850 18.38 -45.98 38.72
N ASP A 851 17.99 -46.88 39.60
CA ASP A 851 18.38 -48.29 39.52
C ASP A 851 17.29 -49.08 38.76
N ILE A 852 17.72 -49.88 37.80
CA ILE A 852 16.88 -50.72 36.93
C ILE A 852 16.91 -52.21 37.34
N GLY A 853 17.64 -52.57 38.40
CA GLY A 853 17.73 -53.95 38.89
C GLY A 853 18.58 -54.88 38.03
N ASP A 854 19.40 -54.35 37.11
CA ASP A 854 20.24 -55.12 36.19
C ASP A 854 21.62 -55.50 36.77
N GLY A 855 21.82 -55.29 38.08
CA GLY A 855 23.05 -55.63 38.82
C GLY A 855 24.22 -54.67 38.60
N LYS A 856 24.05 -53.58 37.83
CA LYS A 856 25.11 -52.58 37.55
C LYS A 856 24.90 -51.25 38.27
N GLY A 857 23.95 -51.20 39.20
CA GLY A 857 23.71 -50.07 40.10
C GLY A 857 23.03 -48.84 39.47
N PRO A 858 22.82 -47.79 40.29
CA PRO A 858 22.13 -46.56 39.92
C PRO A 858 22.82 -45.75 38.80
N ARG A 859 22.02 -45.20 37.87
CA ARG A 859 22.49 -44.41 36.71
C ARG A 859 21.60 -43.20 36.43
N LYS A 860 22.14 -42.17 35.79
CA LYS A 860 21.39 -40.96 35.39
C LYS A 860 21.03 -40.99 33.90
N ILE A 861 19.81 -40.55 33.56
CA ILE A 861 19.37 -40.42 32.17
C ILE A 861 20.08 -39.24 31.52
N GLU A 862 20.62 -39.44 30.32
CA GLU A 862 21.15 -38.37 29.47
C GLU A 862 20.10 -37.90 28.46
N ALA A 863 19.51 -38.83 27.72
CA ALA A 863 18.46 -38.57 26.74
C ALA A 863 17.64 -39.83 26.42
N LEU A 864 16.46 -39.64 25.81
CA LEU A 864 15.73 -40.71 25.12
C LEU A 864 16.16 -40.73 23.65
N ILE A 865 16.46 -41.91 23.11
CA ILE A 865 17.03 -42.09 21.76
C ILE A 865 16.03 -42.70 20.78
N GLY A 866 15.13 -43.53 21.28
CA GLY A 866 14.21 -44.32 20.47
C GLY A 866 12.95 -44.68 21.24
N ARG A 867 11.88 -44.99 20.50
CA ARG A 867 10.60 -45.44 21.05
C ARG A 867 10.14 -46.69 20.32
N ALA A 868 9.85 -47.74 21.07
CA ALA A 868 9.32 -48.99 20.55
C ALA A 868 7.95 -49.30 21.15
N LYS A 869 7.11 -50.01 20.39
CA LYS A 869 5.79 -50.47 20.88
C LYS A 869 5.98 -51.62 21.87
N TYR A 870 5.46 -51.46 23.08
CA TYR A 870 5.53 -52.48 24.13
C TYR A 870 4.12 -52.79 24.66
N LYS A 871 3.62 -54.01 24.39
CA LYS A 871 2.24 -54.43 24.71
C LYS A 871 1.20 -53.44 24.14
N LYS A 872 0.45 -52.74 25.02
CA LYS A 872 -0.54 -51.68 24.68
C LYS A 872 0.02 -50.25 24.84
N THR A 873 1.28 -50.11 25.26
CA THR A 873 1.96 -48.85 25.58
C THR A 873 3.27 -48.75 24.79
N PHE A 874 4.17 -47.86 25.20
CA PHE A 874 5.51 -47.68 24.64
C PHE A 874 6.60 -48.06 25.64
N GLN A 875 7.77 -48.39 25.12
CA GLN A 875 9.05 -48.40 25.84
C GLN A 875 10.00 -47.44 25.13
N TYR A 876 10.91 -46.81 25.89
CA TYR A 876 11.87 -45.84 25.40
C TYR A 876 13.28 -46.37 25.57
N GLU A 877 14.12 -46.13 24.58
CA GLU A 877 15.54 -46.38 24.64
C GLU A 877 16.22 -45.25 25.40
N VAL A 878 16.69 -45.57 26.61
CA VAL A 878 17.35 -44.62 27.51
C VAL A 878 18.86 -44.66 27.26
N LYS A 879 19.44 -43.51 26.89
CA LYS A 879 20.88 -43.28 26.94
C LYS A 879 21.28 -42.87 28.35
N TRP A 880 22.25 -43.59 28.90
CA TRP A 880 22.79 -43.33 30.23
C TRP A 880 23.98 -42.39 30.17
N LEU A 881 24.02 -41.43 31.11
CA LEU A 881 25.09 -40.45 31.23
C LEU A 881 26.44 -41.16 31.45
N HIS A 882 27.46 -40.71 30.72
CA HIS A 882 28.82 -41.29 30.71
C HIS A 882 28.91 -42.77 30.28
N MET A 883 27.86 -43.36 29.71
CA MET A 883 27.92 -44.70 29.11
C MET A 883 27.95 -44.67 27.59
N LEU A 884 28.63 -45.65 27.00
CA LEU A 884 28.63 -45.89 25.55
C LEU A 884 27.22 -46.34 25.08
N PRO A 885 26.75 -45.93 23.89
CA PRO A 885 25.41 -46.27 23.38
C PRO A 885 25.07 -47.77 23.35
N LYS A 886 26.08 -48.65 23.27
CA LYS A 886 25.90 -50.12 23.39
C LYS A 886 25.32 -50.59 24.73
N TYR A 887 25.25 -49.72 25.74
CA TYR A 887 24.66 -49.97 27.05
C TYR A 887 23.30 -49.29 27.26
N ASN A 888 22.71 -48.71 26.20
CA ASN A 888 21.35 -48.20 26.25
C ASN A 888 20.37 -49.31 26.66
N THR A 889 19.33 -48.96 27.41
CA THR A 889 18.33 -49.91 27.91
C THR A 889 16.93 -49.46 27.58
N GLN A 890 16.06 -50.41 27.24
CA GLN A 890 14.65 -50.17 26.98
C GLN A 890 13.89 -50.12 28.31
N ILE A 891 13.27 -48.99 28.65
CA ILE A 891 12.46 -48.81 29.87
C ILE A 891 11.01 -48.53 29.49
N SER A 892 10.05 -49.09 30.24
CA SER A 892 8.63 -48.87 29.96
C SER A 892 8.17 -47.44 30.26
N ARG A 893 7.17 -46.95 29.52
CA ARG A 893 6.55 -45.63 29.75
C ARG A 893 6.04 -45.47 31.20
N GLU A 894 5.43 -46.53 31.73
CA GLU A 894 4.86 -46.55 33.09
C GLU A 894 5.96 -46.34 34.14
N THR A 895 7.07 -47.08 34.04
CA THR A 895 8.22 -46.94 34.94
C THR A 895 8.86 -45.55 34.87
N LEU A 896 8.99 -44.95 33.68
CA LEU A 896 9.56 -43.60 33.55
C LEU A 896 8.61 -42.52 34.11
N LEU A 897 7.29 -42.70 33.99
CA LEU A 897 6.29 -41.81 34.59
C LEU A 897 6.27 -41.90 36.12
N GLU A 898 6.31 -43.11 36.69
CA GLU A 898 6.43 -43.34 38.14
C GLU A 898 7.71 -42.73 38.73
N LYS A 899 8.78 -42.68 37.94
CA LYS A 899 10.07 -42.04 38.29
C LYS A 899 10.11 -40.54 37.96
N GLY A 900 9.00 -39.92 37.57
CA GLY A 900 8.87 -38.46 37.40
C GLY A 900 9.28 -37.89 36.04
N PHE A 901 9.79 -38.69 35.09
CA PHE A 901 10.35 -38.23 33.81
C PHE A 901 9.28 -37.87 32.76
N SER A 902 8.16 -37.28 33.20
CA SER A 902 6.99 -37.00 32.38
C SER A 902 7.25 -35.99 31.23
N LYS A 903 8.01 -34.92 31.47
CA LYS A 903 8.36 -33.94 30.43
C LYS A 903 9.27 -34.53 29.37
N LEU A 904 10.30 -35.28 29.76
CA LEU A 904 11.25 -35.93 28.84
C LEU A 904 10.55 -36.94 27.91
N ILE A 905 9.62 -37.73 28.43
CA ILE A 905 8.76 -38.61 27.62
C ILE A 905 7.92 -37.80 26.63
N GLN A 906 7.29 -36.71 27.10
CA GLN A 906 6.38 -35.90 26.29
C GLN A 906 7.11 -35.13 25.18
N GLU A 907 8.32 -34.65 25.44
CA GLU A 907 9.22 -34.03 24.46
C GLU A 907 9.59 -35.02 23.35
N PHE A 908 10.02 -36.23 23.72
CA PHE A 908 10.35 -37.28 22.74
C PHE A 908 9.11 -37.75 21.95
N ASP A 909 7.96 -37.94 22.62
CA ASP A 909 6.69 -38.29 21.97
C ASP A 909 6.22 -37.18 21.00
N ASP A 910 6.35 -35.90 21.37
CA ASP A 910 5.97 -34.77 20.51
C ASP A 910 6.91 -34.68 19.28
N HIS A 911 8.24 -34.78 19.46
CA HIS A 911 9.22 -34.84 18.37
C HIS A 911 8.95 -36.00 17.41
N GLU A 912 8.79 -37.22 17.91
CA GLU A 912 8.46 -38.38 17.08
C GLU A 912 7.12 -38.21 16.36
N SER A 913 6.10 -37.67 17.04
CA SER A 913 4.80 -37.43 16.42
C SER A 913 4.88 -36.39 15.30
N SER A 914 5.74 -35.39 15.42
CA SER A 914 5.98 -34.34 14.42
C SER A 914 6.76 -34.90 13.22
N ARG A 915 7.80 -35.70 13.47
CA ARG A 915 8.57 -36.39 12.43
C ARG A 915 7.69 -37.36 11.61
N GLU A 916 6.87 -38.16 12.30
CA GLU A 916 5.82 -38.99 11.66
C GLU A 916 4.77 -38.14 10.92
N GLY A 917 4.51 -36.92 11.40
CA GLY A 917 3.52 -36.00 10.85
C GLY A 917 3.94 -35.35 9.54
N LEU A 918 5.17 -34.85 9.47
CA LEU A 918 5.77 -34.29 8.26
C LEU A 918 5.92 -35.35 7.17
N GLY A 919 6.44 -36.54 7.52
CA GLY A 919 6.50 -37.70 6.63
C GLY A 919 7.26 -37.43 5.32
N TYR A 920 6.50 -37.21 4.23
CA TYR A 920 7.04 -36.93 2.89
C TYR A 920 7.13 -35.43 2.54
N ARG A 921 6.73 -34.52 3.44
CA ARG A 921 6.78 -33.06 3.20
C ARG A 921 8.23 -32.57 3.29
N VAL A 922 8.80 -32.19 2.15
CA VAL A 922 10.11 -31.53 2.06
C VAL A 922 9.93 -30.01 2.17
N LEU A 923 10.83 -29.33 2.87
CA LEU A 923 10.85 -27.86 3.01
C LEU A 923 11.43 -27.15 1.76
N GLU A 924 10.97 -27.55 0.58
CA GLU A 924 11.32 -26.90 -0.68
C GLU A 924 10.35 -25.74 -0.97
N PRO A 925 10.84 -24.57 -1.44
CA PRO A 925 10.00 -23.41 -1.72
C PRO A 925 8.79 -23.71 -2.60
N LYS A 926 8.93 -24.59 -3.61
CA LYS A 926 7.87 -25.00 -4.53
C LYS A 926 6.76 -25.80 -3.85
N VAL A 927 7.11 -26.67 -2.89
CA VAL A 927 6.13 -27.45 -2.11
C VAL A 927 5.40 -26.54 -1.12
N ILE A 928 6.13 -25.61 -0.50
CA ILE A 928 5.60 -24.61 0.42
C ILE A 928 4.63 -23.66 -0.30
N SER A 929 5.01 -23.14 -1.47
CA SER A 929 4.14 -22.29 -2.31
C SER A 929 2.81 -22.97 -2.62
N LYS A 930 2.84 -24.24 -3.01
CA LYS A 930 1.63 -25.02 -3.28
C LYS A 930 0.76 -25.24 -2.04
N HIS A 931 1.36 -25.42 -0.86
CA HIS A 931 0.60 -25.54 0.40
C HIS A 931 -0.07 -24.22 0.81
N PHE A 932 0.51 -23.07 0.45
CA PHE A 932 -0.15 -21.76 0.56
C PHE A 932 -1.29 -21.60 -0.46
N GLU A 933 -1.09 -22.04 -1.71
CA GLU A 933 -2.11 -22.07 -2.76
C GLU A 933 -3.33 -22.92 -2.38
N ASP A 934 -3.09 -24.14 -1.85
CA ASP A 934 -4.13 -25.05 -1.33
C ASP A 934 -4.89 -24.45 -0.11
N LEU A 935 -4.42 -23.34 0.48
CA LEU A 935 -5.07 -22.58 1.56
C LEU A 935 -5.53 -21.18 1.10
N GLY A 936 -5.65 -20.97 -0.22
CA GLY A 936 -6.20 -19.73 -0.80
C GLY A 936 -5.33 -18.51 -0.56
N MET A 937 -4.00 -18.67 -0.57
CA MET A 937 -3.01 -17.59 -0.58
C MET A 937 -2.17 -17.68 -1.86
N ASP A 938 -1.94 -16.53 -2.50
CA ASP A 938 -1.20 -16.46 -3.76
C ASP A 938 0.28 -16.86 -3.57
N PRO A 939 0.84 -17.77 -4.40
CA PRO A 939 2.26 -18.13 -4.39
C PRO A 939 3.23 -16.96 -4.48
N GLU A 940 2.93 -15.92 -5.28
CA GLU A 940 3.80 -14.76 -5.45
C GLU A 940 3.90 -13.95 -4.13
N ILE A 941 2.75 -13.74 -3.48
CA ILE A 941 2.68 -13.10 -2.16
C ILE A 941 3.39 -13.95 -1.10
N ALA A 942 3.21 -15.28 -1.11
CA ALA A 942 3.83 -16.17 -0.14
C ALA A 942 5.36 -16.25 -0.25
N ASN A 943 5.91 -16.01 -1.45
CA ASN A 943 7.34 -16.14 -1.73
C ASN A 943 8.12 -14.83 -1.60
N HIS A 944 7.55 -13.72 -2.07
CA HIS A 944 8.28 -12.45 -2.26
C HIS A 944 7.84 -11.32 -1.31
N ASN A 945 6.62 -11.36 -0.77
CA ASN A 945 6.17 -10.33 0.16
C ASN A 945 6.58 -10.70 1.59
N GLU A 946 7.13 -9.72 2.30
CA GLU A 946 7.36 -9.80 3.73
C GLU A 946 6.04 -9.88 4.52
N ILE A 947 6.08 -10.55 5.66
CA ILE A 947 4.95 -10.63 6.61
C ILE A 947 4.53 -9.24 7.12
N SER A 948 5.46 -8.28 7.15
CA SER A 948 5.23 -6.86 7.43
C SER A 948 4.10 -6.26 6.58
N GLY A 949 4.08 -6.56 5.27
CA GLY A 949 3.12 -6.02 4.30
C GLY A 949 1.81 -6.80 4.16
N LEU A 950 1.60 -7.87 4.92
CA LEU A 950 0.40 -8.71 4.82
C LEU A 950 -0.78 -8.15 5.64
N SER A 951 -1.98 -8.24 5.07
CA SER A 951 -3.23 -7.97 5.79
C SER A 951 -3.48 -8.99 6.92
N GLY A 952 -4.31 -8.63 7.90
CA GLY A 952 -4.66 -9.52 9.02
C GLY A 952 -5.18 -10.89 8.56
N GLY A 953 -6.06 -10.93 7.57
CA GLY A 953 -6.57 -12.19 7.00
C GLY A 953 -5.52 -13.01 6.25
N GLN A 954 -4.55 -12.37 5.57
CA GLN A 954 -3.40 -13.07 5.00
C GLN A 954 -2.50 -13.64 6.11
N LYS A 955 -2.23 -12.89 7.19
CA LYS A 955 -1.47 -13.40 8.35
C LYS A 955 -2.16 -14.60 9.01
N VAL A 956 -3.49 -14.59 9.13
CA VAL A 956 -4.25 -15.76 9.61
C VAL A 956 -4.15 -16.96 8.65
N LYS A 957 -4.15 -16.75 7.33
CA LYS A 957 -3.82 -17.82 6.36
C LYS A 957 -2.40 -18.36 6.55
N VAL A 958 -1.42 -17.53 6.93
CA VAL A 958 -0.06 -17.98 7.26
C VAL A 958 0.00 -18.83 8.54
N VAL A 959 -0.71 -18.43 9.60
CA VAL A 959 -0.86 -19.26 10.82
C VAL A 959 -1.53 -20.60 10.49
N LEU A 960 -2.63 -20.58 9.73
CA LEU A 960 -3.36 -21.78 9.31
C LEU A 960 -2.45 -22.70 8.48
N ALA A 961 -1.65 -22.15 7.56
CA ALA A 961 -0.65 -22.90 6.80
C ALA A 961 0.40 -23.54 7.71
N GLY A 962 0.91 -22.80 8.71
CA GLY A 962 1.79 -23.32 9.75
C GLY A 962 1.18 -24.52 10.49
N ALA A 963 0.00 -24.33 11.10
CA ALA A 963 -0.68 -25.36 11.87
C ALA A 963 -1.04 -26.61 11.06
N MET A 964 -1.40 -26.46 9.78
CA MET A 964 -1.76 -27.57 8.90
C MET A 964 -0.56 -28.28 8.25
N TRP A 965 0.65 -27.69 8.28
CA TRP A 965 1.85 -28.31 7.71
C TRP A 965 2.22 -29.63 8.39
N ASN A 966 2.03 -29.72 9.71
CA ASN A 966 2.31 -30.94 10.49
C ASN A 966 1.21 -32.03 10.37
N ASN A 967 0.30 -31.95 9.38
CA ASN A 967 -0.81 -32.90 9.17
C ASN A 967 -1.52 -33.29 10.49
N PRO A 968 -2.11 -32.31 11.23
CA PRO A 968 -2.67 -32.54 12.56
C PRO A 968 -3.82 -33.56 12.57
N HIS A 969 -4.20 -34.05 13.74
CA HIS A 969 -5.36 -34.94 13.91
C HIS A 969 -6.56 -34.25 14.56
N LEU A 970 -6.29 -33.21 15.34
CA LEU A 970 -7.26 -32.33 15.97
C LEU A 970 -6.92 -30.89 15.53
N LEU A 971 -7.90 -30.18 14.99
CA LEU A 971 -7.78 -28.76 14.65
C LEU A 971 -8.57 -27.94 15.67
N VAL A 972 -7.95 -26.90 16.21
CA VAL A 972 -8.52 -26.02 17.23
C VAL A 972 -8.51 -24.59 16.72
N LEU A 973 -9.68 -23.99 16.59
CA LEU A 973 -9.89 -22.67 15.99
C LEU A 973 -10.52 -21.73 17.03
N ASP A 974 -9.77 -20.77 17.55
CA ASP A 974 -10.28 -19.76 18.48
C ASP A 974 -10.67 -18.48 17.70
N GLU A 975 -11.98 -18.27 17.51
CA GLU A 975 -12.61 -17.20 16.74
C GLU A 975 -12.08 -17.02 15.29
N PRO A 976 -12.16 -18.06 14.43
CA PRO A 976 -11.65 -18.01 13.05
C PRO A 976 -12.40 -17.00 12.14
N THR A 977 -13.56 -16.52 12.58
CA THR A 977 -14.45 -15.61 11.86
C THR A 977 -13.98 -14.16 11.83
N ASN A 978 -13.16 -13.71 12.79
CA ASN A 978 -12.89 -12.28 12.99
C ASN A 978 -11.93 -11.66 11.96
N PHE A 979 -11.21 -12.49 11.19
CA PHE A 979 -10.11 -12.03 10.32
C PHE A 979 -10.19 -12.58 8.88
N LEU A 980 -11.18 -13.41 8.57
CA LEU A 980 -11.35 -14.02 7.24
C LEU A 980 -12.60 -13.43 6.57
N ASP A 981 -12.54 -13.17 5.27
CA ASP A 981 -13.73 -12.76 4.50
C ASP A 981 -14.71 -13.92 4.36
N ARG A 982 -15.97 -13.57 4.06
CA ARG A 982 -17.03 -14.54 3.78
C ARG A 982 -16.65 -15.57 2.71
N ASP A 983 -15.90 -15.17 1.67
CA ASP A 983 -15.36 -16.08 0.65
C ASP A 983 -14.35 -17.08 1.24
N SER A 984 -13.37 -16.62 2.04
CA SER A 984 -12.43 -17.51 2.74
C SER A 984 -13.12 -18.33 3.85
N LEU A 985 -14.19 -17.83 4.47
CA LEU A 985 -14.99 -18.54 5.46
C LEU A 985 -15.85 -19.63 4.82
N GLY A 986 -16.41 -19.41 3.62
CA GLY A 986 -17.03 -20.45 2.81
C GLY A 986 -16.02 -21.54 2.43
N GLY A 987 -14.83 -21.14 1.96
CA GLY A 987 -13.72 -22.06 1.71
C GLY A 987 -13.29 -22.86 2.94
N LEU A 988 -13.18 -22.19 4.10
CA LEU A 988 -12.86 -22.80 5.39
C LEU A 988 -13.96 -23.76 5.88
N ALA A 989 -15.23 -23.40 5.72
CA ALA A 989 -16.36 -24.25 6.10
C ALA A 989 -16.36 -25.55 5.29
N VAL A 990 -16.17 -25.47 3.98
CA VAL A 990 -16.03 -26.66 3.12
C VAL A 990 -14.81 -27.50 3.52
N ALA A 991 -13.66 -26.89 3.81
CA ALA A 991 -12.49 -27.62 4.28
C ALA A 991 -12.70 -28.31 5.65
N ILE A 992 -13.36 -27.66 6.61
CA ILE A 992 -13.70 -28.24 7.93
C ILE A 992 -14.69 -29.39 7.79
N ARG A 993 -15.66 -29.28 6.87
CA ARG A 993 -16.64 -30.32 6.54
C ARG A 993 -15.95 -31.57 5.99
N ASP A 994 -15.04 -31.39 5.03
CA ASP A 994 -14.40 -32.48 4.30
C ASP A 994 -13.15 -33.06 5.02
N TYR A 995 -12.64 -32.37 6.05
CA TYR A 995 -11.50 -32.78 6.85
C TYR A 995 -11.76 -34.06 7.68
N LYS A 996 -10.76 -34.94 7.75
CA LYS A 996 -10.89 -36.28 8.38
C LYS A 996 -10.40 -36.34 9.83
N GLY A 997 -9.90 -35.23 10.37
CA GLY A 997 -9.56 -35.11 11.80
C GLY A 997 -10.72 -34.50 12.60
N GLY A 998 -10.55 -34.46 13.92
CA GLY A 998 -11.51 -33.77 14.82
C GLY A 998 -11.34 -32.25 14.71
N VAL A 999 -12.43 -31.50 14.93
CA VAL A 999 -12.40 -30.02 14.94
C VAL A 999 -13.11 -29.49 16.18
N ILE A 1000 -12.48 -28.52 16.82
CA ILE A 1000 -13.04 -27.71 17.91
C ILE A 1000 -12.96 -26.27 17.47
N MET A 1001 -14.04 -25.51 17.63
CA MET A 1001 -14.05 -24.08 17.39
C MET A 1001 -14.69 -23.30 18.54
N ILE A 1002 -14.14 -22.14 18.86
CA ILE A 1002 -14.87 -21.06 19.51
C ILE A 1002 -15.31 -20.13 18.37
N SER A 1003 -16.60 -19.83 18.30
CA SER A 1003 -17.10 -18.74 17.46
C SER A 1003 -18.43 -18.23 18.02
N HIS A 1004 -18.63 -16.92 17.95
CA HIS A 1004 -19.93 -16.30 18.21
C HIS A 1004 -20.88 -16.30 16.99
N ASN A 1005 -20.41 -16.74 15.81
CA ASN A 1005 -21.21 -16.77 14.59
C ASN A 1005 -22.11 -18.02 14.51
N GLU A 1006 -23.40 -17.84 14.77
CA GLU A 1006 -24.41 -18.91 14.70
C GLU A 1006 -24.65 -19.45 13.27
N GLU A 1007 -24.34 -18.68 12.23
CA GLU A 1007 -24.42 -19.15 10.85
C GLU A 1007 -23.41 -20.29 10.62
N PHE A 1008 -22.15 -20.00 10.95
CA PHE A 1008 -20.99 -20.88 10.80
C PHE A 1008 -21.04 -22.08 11.75
N VAL A 1009 -21.36 -21.85 13.03
CA VAL A 1009 -21.48 -22.92 14.04
C VAL A 1009 -22.61 -23.89 13.68
N GLY A 1010 -23.80 -23.40 13.33
CA GLY A 1010 -24.95 -24.23 12.96
C GLY A 1010 -24.79 -25.02 11.67
N ALA A 1011 -23.82 -24.64 10.82
CA ALA A 1011 -23.49 -25.33 9.57
C ALA A 1011 -22.40 -26.41 9.74
N LEU A 1012 -21.60 -26.38 10.82
CA LEU A 1012 -20.39 -27.22 10.97
C LEU A 1012 -20.35 -28.10 12.24
N CYS A 1013 -21.01 -27.69 13.32
CA CYS A 1013 -20.85 -28.28 14.64
C CYS A 1013 -22.16 -28.84 15.22
N PRO A 1014 -22.42 -30.16 15.11
CA PRO A 1014 -23.55 -30.81 15.77
C PRO A 1014 -23.40 -30.91 17.30
N GLU A 1015 -22.17 -30.83 17.84
CA GLU A 1015 -21.90 -30.81 19.29
C GLU A 1015 -21.65 -29.38 19.76
N GLN A 1016 -22.36 -28.95 20.81
CA GLN A 1016 -22.23 -27.62 21.41
C GLN A 1016 -21.94 -27.72 22.91
N TRP A 1017 -20.85 -27.11 23.35
CA TRP A 1017 -20.44 -27.00 24.75
C TRP A 1017 -20.69 -25.58 25.22
N HIS A 1018 -21.60 -25.41 26.19
CA HIS A 1018 -21.85 -24.11 26.81
C HIS A 1018 -20.98 -23.94 28.04
N VAL A 1019 -20.17 -22.88 28.05
CA VAL A 1019 -19.36 -22.49 29.21
C VAL A 1019 -20.07 -21.34 29.93
N VAL A 1020 -20.52 -21.60 31.15
CA VAL A 1020 -21.25 -20.64 32.01
C VAL A 1020 -20.61 -20.69 33.39
N ASP A 1021 -20.21 -19.53 33.92
CA ASP A 1021 -19.58 -19.37 35.24
C ASP A 1021 -18.42 -20.37 35.51
N GLY A 1022 -17.56 -20.58 34.51
CA GLY A 1022 -16.42 -21.51 34.59
C GLY A 1022 -16.80 -23.00 34.58
N ARG A 1023 -18.07 -23.36 34.39
CA ARG A 1023 -18.53 -24.75 34.27
C ARG A 1023 -18.87 -25.08 32.82
N VAL A 1024 -18.55 -26.31 32.40
CA VAL A 1024 -18.83 -26.81 31.05
C VAL A 1024 -20.10 -27.65 31.08
N THR A 1025 -21.09 -27.27 30.28
CA THR A 1025 -22.36 -28.01 30.10
C THR A 1025 -22.51 -28.47 28.66
N HIS A 1026 -22.95 -29.72 28.47
CA HIS A 1026 -23.07 -30.34 27.16
C HIS A 1026 -24.52 -30.24 26.67
N LYS A 1027 -24.75 -29.62 25.51
CA LYS A 1027 -26.04 -29.69 24.81
C LYS A 1027 -26.03 -30.90 23.87
N GLY A 1028 -27.18 -31.58 23.75
CA GLY A 1028 -27.31 -32.76 22.90
C GLY A 1028 -27.07 -32.45 21.41
N HIS A 1029 -26.81 -33.50 20.62
CA HIS A 1029 -26.57 -33.41 19.18
C HIS A 1029 -27.71 -32.64 18.47
N LEU A 1030 -27.38 -31.49 17.88
CA LEU A 1030 -28.31 -30.70 17.07
C LEU A 1030 -28.20 -31.12 15.59
N ALA A 1031 -29.32 -31.05 14.87
CA ALA A 1031 -29.33 -31.29 13.43
C ALA A 1031 -28.60 -30.14 12.72
N VAL A 1032 -27.58 -30.47 11.93
CA VAL A 1032 -26.83 -29.50 11.12
C VAL A 1032 -27.74 -28.98 9.99
N ASN A 1033 -27.82 -27.65 9.84
CA ASN A 1033 -28.69 -27.05 8.83
C ASN A 1033 -28.02 -27.10 7.44
N MET A 1034 -28.37 -28.13 6.65
CA MET A 1034 -27.78 -28.37 5.33
C MET A 1034 -28.20 -27.33 4.28
N ASP A 1035 -29.32 -26.61 4.47
CA ASP A 1035 -29.82 -25.62 3.51
C ASP A 1035 -28.92 -24.37 3.39
N ARG A 1036 -27.96 -24.21 4.32
CA ARG A 1036 -26.92 -23.16 4.27
C ARG A 1036 -25.77 -23.45 3.28
N PHE A 1037 -25.72 -24.64 2.69
CA PHE A 1037 -24.80 -24.98 1.60
C PHE A 1037 -25.59 -25.24 0.31
N GLU A 1038 -25.38 -24.42 -0.73
CA GLU A 1038 -26.05 -24.53 -2.05
C GLU A 1038 -25.62 -25.74 -2.92
N ASP A 1039 -25.27 -26.89 -2.32
CA ASP A 1039 -25.04 -28.15 -3.05
C ASP A 1039 -26.34 -28.92 -3.35
N SER A 1040 -27.49 -28.42 -2.88
CA SER A 1040 -28.84 -28.96 -3.15
C SER A 1040 -29.31 -28.71 -4.59
N ARG A 1041 -28.68 -29.39 -5.56
CA ARG A 1041 -29.21 -29.48 -6.93
C ARG A 1041 -30.61 -30.13 -6.89
N PRO A 1042 -31.65 -29.53 -7.50
CA PRO A 1042 -32.99 -30.12 -7.52
C PRO A 1042 -32.98 -31.40 -8.36
N GLY A 1043 -32.95 -32.57 -7.68
CA GLY A 1043 -32.94 -33.87 -8.34
C GLY A 1043 -32.46 -35.08 -7.52
N SER A 1044 -31.92 -34.91 -6.31
CA SER A 1044 -31.32 -36.01 -5.51
C SER A 1044 -32.13 -36.42 -4.25
N SER A 1045 -33.46 -36.54 -4.39
CA SER A 1045 -34.31 -37.11 -3.32
C SER A 1045 -34.11 -38.63 -3.19
N ASN A 1046 -33.05 -39.06 -2.50
CA ASN A 1046 -32.92 -40.41 -1.93
C ASN A 1046 -31.78 -40.50 -0.90
N VAL A 1047 -31.99 -39.90 0.27
CA VAL A 1047 -31.30 -40.32 1.50
C VAL A 1047 -32.37 -40.75 2.50
N SER A 1048 -32.41 -42.06 2.77
CA SER A 1048 -33.41 -42.71 3.61
C SER A 1048 -33.25 -42.32 5.08
N SER A 1049 -34.33 -41.84 5.68
CA SER A 1049 -34.45 -41.61 7.13
C SER A 1049 -34.41 -42.95 7.90
N ASN A 1050 -33.28 -43.26 8.52
CA ASN A 1050 -33.17 -44.31 9.54
C ASN A 1050 -32.66 -43.70 10.85
N VAL A 1051 -33.56 -43.00 11.55
CA VAL A 1051 -33.36 -42.61 12.95
C VAL A 1051 -33.94 -43.71 13.82
N SER A 1052 -33.09 -44.64 14.27
CA SER A 1052 -33.49 -45.67 15.22
C SER A 1052 -33.39 -45.13 16.65
N SER A 1053 -34.48 -44.58 17.17
CA SER A 1053 -34.62 -44.24 18.58
C SER A 1053 -34.66 -45.51 19.43
N ALA A 1054 -33.72 -45.65 20.37
CA ALA A 1054 -33.72 -46.74 21.34
C ALA A 1054 -34.39 -46.29 22.64
N ALA A 1055 -35.54 -46.89 22.96
CA ALA A 1055 -36.13 -46.90 24.30
C ALA A 1055 -36.60 -48.34 24.61
N PRO A 1056 -36.52 -48.82 25.87
CA PRO A 1056 -36.59 -50.26 26.15
C PRO A 1056 -37.98 -50.74 26.57
N SER A 1057 -38.40 -51.94 26.12
CA SER A 1057 -39.14 -52.90 26.97
C SER A 1057 -39.36 -54.28 26.30
N THR A 1058 -39.08 -55.31 27.12
CA THR A 1058 -39.64 -56.68 27.24
C THR A 1058 -40.56 -57.33 26.19
N THR A 1059 -40.29 -58.65 26.02
CA THR A 1059 -41.20 -59.79 25.77
C THR A 1059 -41.89 -60.02 24.41
N GLY A 1060 -41.73 -61.24 23.87
CA GLY A 1060 -42.80 -61.99 23.19
C GLY A 1060 -42.75 -62.10 21.65
N THR A 1061 -42.32 -63.26 21.14
CA THR A 1061 -42.59 -63.74 19.77
C THR A 1061 -43.85 -64.63 19.73
N PRO A 1062 -44.31 -65.12 18.56
CA PRO A 1062 -44.77 -64.45 17.33
C PRO A 1062 -46.19 -64.96 16.93
N VAL A 1063 -46.72 -64.68 15.72
CA VAL A 1063 -47.60 -65.57 14.88
C VAL A 1063 -47.92 -64.90 13.52
N MET A 1064 -48.22 -65.70 12.49
CA MET A 1064 -48.54 -65.29 11.11
C MET A 1064 -50.04 -65.37 10.74
N SER A 1065 -50.47 -64.55 9.76
CA SER A 1065 -51.48 -64.82 8.70
C SER A 1065 -51.64 -63.53 7.86
N ASP A 1066 -51.54 -63.49 6.52
CA ASP A 1066 -52.44 -64.01 5.47
C ASP A 1066 -53.89 -63.45 5.55
N ALA A 1067 -54.57 -62.98 4.48
CA ALA A 1067 -54.20 -62.76 3.06
C ALA A 1067 -55.25 -61.85 2.34
N GLU A 1068 -54.99 -61.45 1.07
CA GLU A 1068 -55.93 -60.88 0.04
C GLU A 1068 -56.68 -59.55 0.35
N GLY A 1069 -57.03 -58.63 -0.56
CA GLY A 1069 -56.90 -58.44 -2.03
C GLY A 1069 -57.81 -57.26 -2.48
N THR A 1070 -57.83 -56.63 -3.68
CA THR A 1070 -57.01 -56.61 -4.92
C THR A 1070 -57.49 -55.40 -5.81
N ARG A 1071 -56.72 -54.97 -6.82
CA ARG A 1071 -56.98 -53.96 -7.92
C ARG A 1071 -56.62 -52.49 -7.65
N ASP A 1072 -56.03 -51.73 -8.57
CA ASP A 1072 -55.19 -51.98 -9.79
C ASP A 1072 -54.33 -50.70 -9.95
N ASP A 1073 -53.09 -50.69 -10.47
CA ASP A 1073 -52.81 -50.67 -11.92
C ASP A 1073 -51.31 -50.92 -12.27
N MET A 1074 -51.00 -51.22 -13.53
CA MET A 1074 -49.74 -51.85 -13.97
C MET A 1074 -48.54 -50.91 -14.24
N LYS A 1075 -47.32 -51.29 -13.78
CA LYS A 1075 -46.02 -50.89 -14.40
C LYS A 1075 -44.96 -52.01 -14.40
N PHE A 1076 -44.14 -52.02 -15.47
CA PHE A 1076 -43.13 -53.03 -15.84
C PHE A 1076 -42.11 -53.39 -14.73
N LYS A 1077 -41.81 -54.69 -14.55
CA LYS A 1077 -40.70 -55.18 -13.70
C LYS A 1077 -39.41 -55.32 -14.51
N SER A 1078 -38.37 -54.56 -14.15
CA SER A 1078 -36.99 -54.83 -14.58
C SER A 1078 -36.28 -55.78 -13.58
N LYS A 1079 -35.45 -56.71 -14.09
CA LYS A 1079 -34.71 -57.67 -13.25
C LYS A 1079 -33.65 -56.95 -12.41
N LYS A 1080 -33.76 -56.99 -11.07
CA LYS A 1080 -32.72 -56.51 -10.14
C LYS A 1080 -31.42 -57.31 -10.32
N LYS A 1081 -30.35 -56.68 -10.83
CA LYS A 1081 -28.99 -57.24 -10.81
C LYS A 1081 -28.48 -57.34 -9.36
N LYS A 1082 -27.88 -58.48 -8.99
CA LYS A 1082 -27.22 -58.70 -7.69
C LYS A 1082 -26.07 -57.69 -7.52
N LYS A 1083 -25.98 -57.00 -6.37
CA LYS A 1083 -24.81 -56.16 -6.06
C LYS A 1083 -23.59 -57.06 -5.84
N VAL A 1084 -22.55 -56.84 -6.65
CA VAL A 1084 -21.27 -57.56 -6.62
C VAL A 1084 -20.50 -57.19 -5.34
N THR A 1085 -19.90 -58.17 -4.65
CA THR A 1085 -19.20 -57.89 -3.38
C THR A 1085 -17.77 -57.41 -3.60
N LYS A 1086 -17.19 -56.78 -2.56
CA LYS A 1086 -15.82 -56.24 -2.60
C LYS A 1086 -14.73 -57.32 -2.80
N LYS A 1087 -15.06 -58.59 -2.52
CA LYS A 1087 -14.19 -59.74 -2.83
C LYS A 1087 -14.23 -60.06 -4.33
N ASP A 1088 -15.43 -60.16 -4.91
CA ASP A 1088 -15.62 -60.43 -6.33
C ASP A 1088 -14.96 -59.37 -7.23
N LEU A 1089 -14.96 -58.09 -6.83
CA LEU A 1089 -14.21 -57.04 -7.55
C LEU A 1089 -12.70 -57.30 -7.54
N LYS A 1090 -12.11 -57.72 -6.42
CA LYS A 1090 -10.68 -58.06 -6.34
C LYS A 1090 -10.35 -59.27 -7.22
N ASP A 1091 -11.19 -60.29 -7.22
CA ASP A 1091 -10.97 -61.52 -7.99
C ASP A 1091 -11.19 -61.31 -9.51
N ARG A 1092 -11.88 -60.23 -9.92
CA ARG A 1092 -11.92 -59.74 -11.31
C ARG A 1092 -10.64 -58.98 -11.68
N GLU A 1093 -10.18 -58.08 -10.82
CA GLU A 1093 -8.94 -57.31 -11.01
C GLU A 1093 -7.74 -58.25 -11.23
N VAL A 1094 -7.62 -59.31 -10.42
CA VAL A 1094 -6.57 -60.33 -10.55
C VAL A 1094 -6.67 -61.08 -11.88
N ARG A 1095 -7.87 -61.48 -12.33
CA ARG A 1095 -8.08 -62.15 -13.63
C ARG A 1095 -7.76 -61.26 -14.83
N ARG A 1096 -8.11 -59.97 -14.78
CA ARG A 1096 -7.72 -58.99 -15.82
C ARG A 1096 -6.20 -58.81 -15.88
N ARG A 1097 -5.55 -58.72 -14.71
CA ARG A 1097 -4.09 -58.59 -14.62
C ARG A 1097 -3.35 -59.81 -15.17
N LEU A 1098 -3.87 -61.03 -14.92
CA LEU A 1098 -3.35 -62.26 -15.52
C LEU A 1098 -3.51 -62.28 -17.05
N ARG A 1099 -4.70 -61.99 -17.58
CA ARG A 1099 -4.94 -61.87 -19.04
C ARG A 1099 -3.99 -60.87 -19.71
N TYR A 1100 -3.70 -59.74 -19.06
CA TYR A 1100 -2.78 -58.73 -19.57
C TYR A 1100 -1.31 -59.18 -19.57
N ILE A 1101 -0.88 -59.95 -18.56
CA ILE A 1101 0.46 -60.55 -18.52
C ILE A 1101 0.63 -61.61 -19.61
N ASP A 1102 -0.39 -62.43 -19.85
CA ASP A 1102 -0.38 -63.44 -20.92
C ASP A 1102 -0.32 -62.81 -22.32
N TRP A 1103 -1.05 -61.71 -22.53
CA TRP A 1103 -0.97 -60.92 -23.76
C TRP A 1103 0.43 -60.31 -23.97
N LEU A 1104 1.09 -59.81 -22.92
CA LEU A 1104 2.46 -59.29 -23.01
C LEU A 1104 3.50 -60.37 -23.35
N ASN A 1105 3.21 -61.65 -23.04
CA ASN A 1105 4.04 -62.80 -23.41
C ASN A 1105 3.69 -63.38 -24.80
N SER A 1106 2.70 -62.82 -25.50
CA SER A 1106 2.28 -63.25 -26.84
C SER A 1106 3.17 -62.65 -27.95
N PRO A 1107 3.19 -63.22 -29.17
CA PRO A 1107 3.98 -62.70 -30.29
C PRO A 1107 3.67 -61.23 -30.63
N LYS A 1108 4.69 -60.46 -31.03
CA LYS A 1108 4.52 -59.05 -31.41
C LYS A 1108 3.53 -58.91 -32.56
N GLY A 1109 2.42 -58.22 -32.31
CA GLY A 1109 1.33 -58.00 -33.27
C GLY A 1109 -0.02 -58.56 -32.82
N THR A 1110 -0.08 -59.39 -31.77
CA THR A 1110 -1.35 -59.88 -31.21
C THR A 1110 -2.19 -58.71 -30.67
N PRO A 1111 -3.48 -58.55 -31.07
CA PRO A 1111 -4.35 -57.50 -30.53
C PRO A 1111 -4.63 -57.67 -29.03
N GLN A 1112 -4.77 -56.57 -28.29
CA GLN A 1112 -5.08 -56.62 -26.86
C GLN A 1112 -6.52 -57.12 -26.64
N PRO A 1113 -6.75 -58.14 -25.79
CA PRO A 1113 -8.10 -58.63 -25.53
C PRO A 1113 -8.95 -57.61 -24.75
N PRO A 1114 -10.27 -57.53 -25.01
CA PRO A 1114 -11.16 -56.54 -24.41
C PRO A 1114 -11.36 -56.76 -22.89
N ASN A 1115 -11.56 -55.65 -22.16
CA ASN A 1115 -11.76 -55.63 -20.71
C ASN A 1115 -13.20 -55.98 -20.27
N THR A 1116 -13.79 -57.01 -20.88
CA THR A 1116 -15.08 -57.61 -20.51
C THR A 1116 -14.87 -58.82 -19.59
N ASP A 1117 -15.86 -59.09 -18.73
CA ASP A 1117 -15.86 -60.22 -17.78
C ASP A 1117 -17.10 -61.11 -17.96
N ASP A 1118 -17.75 -61.06 -19.12
CA ASP A 1118 -18.87 -61.93 -19.46
C ASP A 1118 -18.30 -63.23 -20.07
N GLU A 1119 -18.39 -64.34 -19.32
CA GLU A 1119 -18.08 -65.68 -19.82
C GLU A 1119 -19.32 -66.25 -20.55
N ALA A 1120 -19.58 -65.72 -21.75
CA ALA A 1120 -20.51 -66.28 -22.74
C ALA A 1120 -20.21 -65.69 -24.13
N GLU A 1121 -19.45 -66.46 -24.93
CA GLU A 1121 -19.00 -66.18 -26.32
C GLU A 1121 -18.01 -65.02 -26.53
#